data_AF-R9I5C2-F1
#
_entry.id   AF-R9I5C2-F1
#
_cell.length_a   1.000
_cell.length_b   1.000
_cell.length_c   1.000
_cell.angle_alpha   90.00
_cell.angle_beta   90.00
_cell.angle_gamma   90.00
#
_symmetry.space_group_name_H-M   'P 1'
#
loop_
_entity.id
_entity.type
_entity.pdbx_description
1 polymer ?
#
loop_
_entity_poly.entity_id
_entity_poly.type
_entity_poly.pdbx_seq_one_letter_code
_entity_poly.pdbx_strand_id
1 'polypeptide(L)'
;MEKIKKWFFKTCPKSGRIVGVNQKNVMLKIFFPLFGLAALVWFLIRVIPKPNRIDYPCQQVAAPIAFSFLAFIGSTLTGFTTWKKFRALWHSHRFCMGMGVLLTGILLTGSLYVMSVDNMVLGQVIRKQIDNDTDMGEFIPIDKPNTPMGTARGIHPGRVAWAHDAKAAAWDGKHGLYSDADNNSQTRVEDMLEGVILALTNQSAIGDAWDELFRTFNQRKGKGTVGYQKGEKIAIKINLNDNGGSNIIDATPQSVCSLLYQLVEVVGVPQNCITVYDAQRRGISAVYTYVESLYPDVVYQNWGGFVPNVIHYSSEITDEGAMSLARAAYEADYMINMALLKRHSEPTKRWRDSAGQTGITATGKNQFGSVGKVPPLHYSIRDWSSFRGMGTYNCIVDLMAHERIGGNTLVYIVDGMYVNPKHNGKAFRFKRAPFNNGWTSSFFASNDQVAIESVVLDFIYSELPLPANSDNFLHEAANIGNPPSGILYKGRDQQSLGVHEHWNNPDDRLYSRNLGTGEGIELYRVPLKANRAAIETFYADRSVVVGKGEVVLYWNTSNGQKVLLNGKEVAGKGNLIVAVKRTSSFELLVEDADGKVVKQRLVVRNMDEVKDCPVRDAKLEGTFLINDQGQLALSGERSKERNVATWNIQVPKKGKYYLGATYTGTDPAPAFVYLNGEKVTENFGFLVTVGNQPRDYYFPIELEKGTSTLQFEIQGRRGNRIHRLFIVKERN
;
A
#
# COMPACT_ATOMS: atom_id res chain seq x y z
N MET A 1 -49.13 24.32 -2.39
CA MET A 1 -48.16 23.20 -2.46
C MET A 1 -46.70 23.62 -2.23
N GLU A 2 -46.23 24.74 -2.78
CA GLU A 2 -44.83 25.20 -2.58
C GLU A 2 -44.43 25.44 -1.11
N LYS A 3 -45.30 26.04 -0.28
CA LYS A 3 -45.05 26.26 1.16
C LYS A 3 -44.84 24.94 1.91
N ILE A 4 -45.65 23.91 1.59
CA ILE A 4 -45.53 22.56 2.16
C ILE A 4 -44.22 21.89 1.71
N LYS A 5 -43.87 22.00 0.42
CA LYS A 5 -42.62 21.46 -0.11
C LYS A 5 -41.38 22.04 0.61
N LYS A 6 -41.37 23.35 0.87
CA LYS A 6 -40.31 24.04 1.64
C LYS A 6 -40.27 23.65 3.13
N TRP A 7 -41.38 23.16 3.68
CA TRP A 7 -41.41 22.68 5.07
C TRP A 7 -40.63 21.39 5.25
N PHE A 8 -40.77 20.45 4.31
CA PHE A 8 -40.17 19.12 4.42
C PHE A 8 -38.84 19.00 3.67
N PHE A 9 -38.65 19.75 2.59
CA PHE A 9 -37.53 19.59 1.68
C PHE A 9 -36.75 20.89 1.49
N LYS A 10 -35.42 20.78 1.52
CA LYS A 10 -34.53 21.81 0.98
C LYS A 10 -34.63 21.75 -0.53
N THR A 11 -34.90 22.88 -1.16
CA THR A 11 -35.03 22.98 -2.61
C THR A 11 -33.96 23.92 -3.15
N CYS A 12 -33.36 23.56 -4.29
CA CYS A 12 -32.37 24.41 -4.95
C CYS A 12 -33.06 25.71 -5.42
N PRO A 13 -32.55 26.90 -5.06
CA PRO A 13 -33.16 28.17 -5.46
C PRO A 13 -33.20 28.38 -6.98
N LYS A 14 -32.23 27.81 -7.71
CA LYS A 14 -32.11 27.94 -9.17
C LYS A 14 -32.96 26.94 -9.96
N SER A 15 -33.14 25.71 -9.47
CA SER A 15 -33.77 24.61 -10.25
C SER A 15 -35.07 24.06 -9.67
N GLY A 16 -35.46 24.46 -8.45
CA GLY A 16 -36.68 23.97 -7.77
C GLY A 16 -36.65 22.49 -7.36
N ARG A 17 -35.56 21.76 -7.64
CA ARG A 17 -35.35 20.35 -7.29
C ARG A 17 -35.09 20.18 -5.80
N ILE A 18 -35.55 19.05 -5.25
CA ILE A 18 -35.33 18.67 -3.85
C ILE A 18 -33.88 18.21 -3.71
N VAL A 19 -33.10 18.94 -2.90
CA VAL A 19 -31.66 18.71 -2.67
C VAL A 19 -31.37 18.21 -1.26
N GLY A 20 -32.41 17.94 -0.47
CA GLY A 20 -32.28 17.37 0.87
C GLY A 20 -33.53 17.56 1.71
N VAL A 21 -33.51 17.07 2.95
CA VAL A 21 -34.60 17.22 3.92
C VAL A 21 -34.32 18.42 4.82
N ASN A 22 -35.35 19.21 5.14
CA ASN A 22 -35.21 20.36 6.03
C ASN A 22 -35.28 19.94 7.51
N GLN A 23 -34.19 19.35 8.01
CA GLN A 23 -34.08 18.80 9.38
C GLN A 23 -34.26 19.83 10.51
N LYS A 24 -34.16 21.13 10.21
CA LYS A 24 -34.32 22.21 11.21
C LYS A 24 -35.78 22.63 11.42
N ASN A 25 -36.72 22.14 10.60
CA ASN A 25 -38.12 22.54 10.68
C ASN A 25 -38.89 21.75 11.74
N VAL A 26 -39.51 22.46 12.69
CA VAL A 26 -40.35 21.89 13.76
C VAL A 26 -41.53 21.09 13.20
N MET A 27 -42.08 21.49 12.04
CA MET A 27 -43.15 20.74 11.37
C MET A 27 -42.71 19.33 10.98
N LEU A 28 -41.45 19.12 10.58
CA LEU A 28 -40.93 17.79 10.26
C LEU A 28 -41.00 16.85 11.49
N LYS A 29 -40.75 17.39 12.69
CA LYS A 29 -40.80 16.65 13.96
C LYS A 29 -42.24 16.35 14.40
N ILE A 30 -43.17 17.27 14.13
CA ILE A 30 -44.60 17.10 14.44
C ILE A 30 -45.26 16.07 13.51
N PHE A 31 -44.91 16.07 12.22
CA PHE A 31 -45.47 15.14 11.23
C PHE A 31 -44.71 13.80 11.14
N PHE A 32 -43.56 13.65 11.79
CA PHE A 32 -42.76 12.42 11.78
C PHE A 32 -43.54 11.16 12.17
N PRO A 33 -44.41 11.17 13.21
CA PRO A 33 -45.24 10.00 13.53
C PRO A 33 -46.23 9.63 12.42
N LEU A 34 -46.77 10.62 11.70
CA LEU A 34 -47.73 10.39 10.61
C LEU A 34 -47.03 9.82 9.36
N PHE A 35 -45.86 10.35 9.00
CA PHE A 35 -45.04 9.80 7.91
C PHE A 35 -44.49 8.41 8.24
N GLY A 36 -44.05 8.22 9.48
CA GLY A 36 -43.62 6.94 10.04
C GLY A 36 -44.69 5.87 9.95
N LEU A 37 -45.90 6.19 10.40
CA LEU A 37 -47.05 5.30 10.32
C LEU A 37 -47.44 5.00 8.87
N ALA A 38 -47.47 5.99 7.99
CA ALA A 38 -47.77 5.79 6.58
C ALA A 38 -46.74 4.87 5.90
N ALA A 39 -45.44 5.05 6.21
CA ALA A 39 -44.38 4.19 5.72
C ALA A 39 -44.52 2.76 6.26
N LEU A 40 -44.87 2.59 7.54
CA LEU A 40 -45.11 1.28 8.16
C LEU A 40 -46.31 0.57 7.52
N VAL A 41 -47.45 1.25 7.39
CA VAL A 41 -48.66 0.68 6.76
C VAL A 41 -48.37 0.29 5.31
N TRP A 42 -47.68 1.13 4.56
CA TRP A 42 -47.30 0.83 3.18
C TRP A 42 -46.33 -0.34 3.08
N PHE A 43 -45.36 -0.42 3.99
CA PHE A 43 -44.41 -1.54 4.07
C PHE A 43 -45.14 -2.86 4.38
N LEU A 44 -46.01 -2.87 5.39
CA LEU A 44 -46.78 -4.06 5.77
C LEU A 44 -47.70 -4.54 4.62
N ILE A 45 -48.44 -3.63 3.98
CA ILE A 45 -49.33 -3.95 2.87
C ILE A 45 -48.57 -4.51 1.67
N ARG A 46 -47.34 -4.03 1.40
CA ARG A 46 -46.60 -4.43 0.20
C ARG A 46 -45.74 -5.66 0.43
N VAL A 47 -45.11 -5.78 1.59
CA VAL A 47 -44.09 -6.79 1.88
C VAL A 47 -44.68 -8.05 2.50
N ILE A 48 -45.68 -7.98 3.40
CA ILE A 48 -46.26 -9.19 4.01
C ILE A 48 -46.87 -10.15 2.96
N PRO A 49 -47.64 -9.68 1.97
CA PRO A 49 -48.22 -10.59 0.97
C PRO A 49 -47.19 -11.17 -0.01
N LYS A 50 -46.02 -10.52 -0.16
CA LYS A 50 -44.93 -11.00 -1.03
C LYS A 50 -43.58 -10.48 -0.52
N PRO A 51 -42.87 -11.25 0.32
CA PRO A 51 -41.65 -10.81 1.00
C PRO A 51 -40.55 -10.27 0.08
N ASN A 52 -40.41 -10.80 -1.13
CA ASN A 52 -39.41 -10.36 -2.12
C ASN A 52 -39.60 -8.90 -2.59
N ARG A 53 -40.68 -8.21 -2.22
CA ARG A 53 -40.89 -6.79 -2.54
C ARG A 53 -40.08 -5.85 -1.64
N ILE A 54 -39.44 -6.37 -0.59
CA ILE A 54 -38.53 -5.61 0.26
C ILE A 54 -37.38 -4.99 -0.54
N ASP A 55 -36.98 -5.62 -1.65
CA ASP A 55 -35.89 -5.19 -2.52
C ASP A 55 -36.26 -4.01 -3.44
N TYR A 56 -37.53 -3.59 -3.47
CA TYR A 56 -37.94 -2.46 -4.32
C TYR A 56 -37.36 -1.14 -3.77
N PRO A 57 -36.84 -0.24 -4.63
CA PRO A 57 -36.24 1.04 -4.18
C PRO A 57 -37.16 1.86 -3.27
N CYS A 58 -38.46 1.80 -3.54
CA CYS A 58 -39.47 2.52 -2.78
C CYS A 58 -39.72 1.91 -1.38
N GLN A 59 -39.55 0.59 -1.24
CA GLN A 59 -39.62 -0.13 0.04
C GLN A 59 -38.32 0.00 0.84
N GLN A 60 -37.17 0.07 0.17
CA GLN A 60 -35.88 0.35 0.79
C GLN A 60 -35.80 1.75 1.41
N VAL A 61 -36.58 2.71 0.90
CA VAL A 61 -36.74 4.04 1.51
C VAL A 61 -37.79 4.02 2.63
N ALA A 62 -38.89 3.28 2.46
CA ALA A 62 -39.97 3.20 3.44
C ALA A 62 -39.58 2.44 4.72
N ALA A 63 -38.78 1.37 4.60
CA ALA A 63 -38.42 0.49 5.70
C ALA A 63 -37.69 1.22 6.84
N PRO A 64 -36.62 2.00 6.60
CA PRO A 64 -35.98 2.77 7.67
C PRO A 64 -36.94 3.74 8.36
N ILE A 65 -37.79 4.42 7.60
CA ILE A 65 -38.77 5.39 8.14
C ILE A 65 -39.80 4.68 9.03
N ALA A 66 -40.26 3.49 8.63
CA ALA A 66 -41.18 2.64 9.39
C ALA A 66 -40.54 2.13 10.69
N PHE A 67 -39.28 1.69 10.65
CA PHE A 67 -38.56 1.19 11.83
C PHE A 67 -38.22 2.30 12.83
N SER A 68 -37.84 3.48 12.35
CA SER A 68 -37.61 4.65 13.21
C SER A 68 -38.90 5.08 13.92
N PHE A 69 -40.05 4.93 13.26
CA PHE A 69 -41.35 5.13 13.89
C PHE A 69 -41.69 4.09 14.96
N LEU A 70 -41.39 2.81 14.72
CA LEU A 70 -41.57 1.75 15.72
C LEU A 70 -40.65 1.96 16.94
N ALA A 71 -39.40 2.37 16.72
CA ALA A 71 -38.47 2.72 17.79
C ALA A 71 -38.97 3.93 18.60
N PHE A 72 -39.52 4.94 17.92
CA PHE A 72 -40.14 6.10 18.57
C PHE A 72 -41.33 5.67 19.45
N ILE A 73 -42.28 4.89 18.92
CA ILE A 73 -43.41 4.36 19.71
C ILE A 73 -42.89 3.51 20.88
N GLY A 74 -41.93 2.63 20.64
CA GLY A 74 -41.29 1.81 21.67
C GLY A 74 -40.73 2.67 22.81
N SER A 75 -40.00 3.74 22.50
CA SER A 75 -39.46 4.66 23.50
C SER A 75 -40.56 5.28 24.37
N THR A 76 -41.67 5.72 23.76
CA THR A 76 -42.78 6.34 24.50
C THR A 76 -43.52 5.35 25.40
N LEU A 77 -43.79 4.13 24.91
CA LEU A 77 -44.45 3.07 25.69
C LEU A 77 -43.57 2.58 26.83
N THR A 78 -42.27 2.36 26.57
CA THR A 78 -41.30 1.99 27.60
C THR A 78 -41.21 3.09 28.66
N GLY A 79 -41.07 4.36 28.28
CA GLY A 79 -41.03 5.47 29.23
C GLY A 79 -42.30 5.55 30.10
N PHE A 80 -43.48 5.41 29.50
CA PHE A 80 -44.75 5.44 30.23
C PHE A 80 -44.91 4.26 31.20
N THR A 81 -44.59 3.04 30.76
CA THR A 81 -44.69 1.83 31.59
C THR A 81 -43.66 1.82 32.71
N THR A 82 -42.44 2.29 32.45
CA THR A 82 -41.40 2.54 33.48
C THR A 82 -41.90 3.52 34.52
N TRP A 83 -42.48 4.66 34.11
CA TRP A 83 -43.00 5.66 35.04
C TRP A 83 -44.12 5.11 35.91
N LYS A 84 -45.07 4.38 35.32
CA LYS A 84 -46.18 3.74 36.05
C LYS A 84 -45.67 2.72 37.08
N LYS A 85 -44.69 1.88 36.70
CA LYS A 85 -44.09 0.89 37.60
C LYS A 85 -43.23 1.53 38.69
N PHE A 86 -42.44 2.56 38.35
CA PHE A 86 -41.69 3.35 39.31
C PHE A 86 -42.62 3.95 40.36
N ARG A 87 -43.69 4.63 39.93
CA ARG A 87 -44.67 5.26 40.83
C ARG A 87 -45.36 4.23 41.74
N ALA A 88 -45.72 3.06 41.22
CA ALA A 88 -46.31 1.98 42.02
C ALA A 88 -45.32 1.46 43.09
N LEU A 89 -44.06 1.22 42.73
CA LEU A 89 -43.02 0.75 43.65
C LEU A 89 -42.64 1.82 44.69
N TRP A 90 -42.66 3.08 44.29
CA TRP A 90 -42.47 4.24 45.16
C TRP A 90 -43.56 4.32 46.24
N HIS A 91 -44.84 4.18 45.86
CA HIS A 91 -45.96 4.15 46.81
C HIS A 91 -45.97 2.90 47.69
N SER A 92 -45.36 1.80 47.27
CA SER A 92 -45.20 0.58 48.09
C SER A 92 -43.95 0.58 48.99
N HIS A 93 -43.29 1.74 49.17
CA HIS A 93 -42.05 1.92 49.94
C HIS A 93 -40.86 1.02 49.50
N ARG A 94 -40.90 0.47 48.28
CA ARG A 94 -39.83 -0.37 47.70
C ARG A 94 -38.86 0.49 46.89
N PHE A 95 -38.27 1.48 47.55
CA PHE A 95 -37.52 2.57 46.92
C PHE A 95 -36.36 2.09 46.04
N CYS A 96 -35.51 1.16 46.51
CA CYS A 96 -34.37 0.66 45.75
C CYS A 96 -34.80 -0.07 44.46
N MET A 97 -35.87 -0.86 44.53
CA MET A 97 -36.43 -1.54 43.34
C MET A 97 -37.07 -0.54 42.37
N GLY A 98 -37.75 0.48 42.89
CA GLY A 98 -38.28 1.58 42.09
C GLY A 98 -37.17 2.31 41.33
N MET A 99 -36.11 2.71 42.02
CA MET A 99 -34.95 3.38 41.40
C MET A 99 -34.26 2.50 40.35
N GLY A 100 -34.13 1.20 40.59
CA GLY A 100 -33.61 0.25 39.60
C GLY A 100 -34.46 0.18 38.32
N VAL A 101 -35.79 0.15 38.45
CA VAL A 101 -36.73 0.20 37.32
C VAL A 101 -36.65 1.54 36.57
N LEU A 102 -36.50 2.65 37.30
CA LEU A 102 -36.37 3.97 36.69
C LEU A 102 -35.08 4.10 35.89
N LEU A 103 -33.93 3.69 36.44
CA LEU A 103 -32.63 3.75 35.76
C LEU A 103 -32.60 2.88 34.50
N THR A 104 -33.03 1.62 34.60
CA THR A 104 -33.09 0.71 33.45
C THR A 104 -34.07 1.20 32.39
N GLY A 105 -35.23 1.74 32.81
CA GLY A 105 -36.21 2.28 31.89
C GLY A 105 -35.78 3.59 31.21
N ILE A 106 -35.03 4.47 31.88
CA ILE A 106 -34.43 5.67 31.27
C ILE A 106 -33.40 5.26 30.23
N LEU A 107 -32.52 4.30 30.54
CA LEU A 107 -31.52 3.79 29.59
C LEU A 107 -32.17 3.15 28.35
N LEU A 108 -33.20 2.33 28.55
CA LEU A 108 -33.90 1.67 27.46
C LEU A 108 -34.71 2.66 26.60
N THR A 109 -35.38 3.63 27.24
CA THR A 109 -36.12 4.70 26.55
C THR A 109 -35.17 5.60 25.77
N GLY A 110 -34.04 5.99 26.37
CA GLY A 110 -33.00 6.78 25.71
C GLY A 110 -32.40 6.06 24.50
N SER A 111 -32.12 4.75 24.64
CA SER A 111 -31.60 3.93 23.54
C SER A 111 -32.59 3.85 22.37
N LEU A 112 -33.86 3.55 22.65
CA LEU A 112 -34.92 3.49 21.63
C LEU A 112 -35.18 4.85 20.97
N TYR A 113 -35.08 5.94 21.74
CA TYR A 113 -35.23 7.30 21.21
C TYR A 113 -34.05 7.67 20.30
N VAL A 114 -32.81 7.40 20.70
CA VAL A 114 -31.62 7.61 19.85
C VAL A 114 -31.73 6.78 18.57
N MET A 115 -32.16 5.53 18.64
CA MET A 115 -32.43 4.69 17.45
C MET A 115 -33.52 5.26 16.53
N SER A 116 -34.48 6.04 17.06
CA SER A 116 -35.54 6.66 16.27
C SER A 116 -35.11 7.94 15.54
N VAL A 117 -34.11 8.64 16.05
CA VAL A 117 -33.63 9.94 15.52
C VAL A 117 -32.36 9.77 14.69
N ASP A 118 -31.54 8.78 15.03
CA ASP A 118 -30.26 8.50 14.40
C ASP A 118 -30.34 7.24 13.53
N ASN A 119 -30.81 7.43 12.28
CA ASN A 119 -30.90 6.37 11.27
C ASN A 119 -29.54 5.74 10.93
N MET A 120 -28.44 6.26 11.46
CA MET A 120 -27.09 5.74 11.26
C MET A 120 -26.88 4.41 12.01
N VAL A 121 -27.51 4.21 13.18
CA VAL A 121 -27.38 2.97 13.96
C VAL A 121 -28.13 1.82 13.29
N LEU A 122 -29.35 2.06 12.80
CA LEU A 122 -30.07 1.05 12.01
C LEU A 122 -29.49 0.91 10.59
N GLY A 123 -28.99 2.00 10.00
CA GLY A 123 -28.32 2.03 8.71
C GLY A 123 -26.99 1.25 8.70
N GLN A 124 -26.21 1.29 9.78
CA GLN A 124 -24.98 0.49 9.93
C GLN A 124 -25.28 -0.99 10.24
N VAL A 125 -26.38 -1.28 10.94
CA VAL A 125 -26.77 -2.68 11.25
C VAL A 125 -27.48 -3.34 10.05
N ILE A 126 -28.16 -2.58 9.19
CA ILE A 126 -28.87 -3.09 8.00
C ILE A 126 -28.04 -2.99 6.70
N ARG A 127 -27.09 -2.05 6.56
CA ARG A 127 -26.22 -1.94 5.36
C ARG A 127 -24.81 -2.44 5.62
N LYS A 128 -24.68 -3.72 6.00
CA LYS A 128 -23.46 -4.40 5.58
C LYS A 128 -23.51 -4.44 4.05
N GLN A 129 -22.51 -3.90 3.37
CA GLN A 129 -22.42 -4.03 1.92
C GLN A 129 -22.28 -5.54 1.60
N ILE A 130 -23.38 -6.18 1.19
CA ILE A 130 -23.42 -7.60 0.83
C ILE A 130 -23.15 -7.69 -0.67
N ASP A 131 -21.88 -7.68 -1.04
CA ASP A 131 -21.46 -7.85 -2.44
C ASP A 131 -21.17 -9.31 -2.80
N ASN A 132 -21.28 -10.23 -1.83
CA ASN A 132 -21.02 -11.63 -2.12
C ASN A 132 -22.02 -12.11 -3.18
N ASP A 133 -21.49 -12.76 -4.22
CA ASP A 133 -22.24 -13.27 -5.38
C ASP A 133 -22.80 -12.21 -6.33
N THR A 134 -22.45 -10.93 -6.17
CA THR A 134 -22.81 -9.92 -7.16
C THR A 134 -21.85 -9.94 -8.36
N ASP A 135 -22.36 -9.52 -9.52
CA ASP A 135 -21.58 -9.34 -10.73
C ASP A 135 -20.80 -8.02 -10.64
N MET A 136 -19.50 -8.06 -10.88
CA MET A 136 -18.65 -6.87 -10.90
C MET A 136 -18.82 -6.04 -12.18
N GLY A 137 -19.38 -6.64 -13.25
CA GLY A 137 -19.37 -6.05 -14.58
C GLY A 137 -17.96 -5.83 -15.12
N GLU A 138 -17.89 -5.22 -16.31
CA GLU A 138 -16.64 -4.88 -16.97
C GLU A 138 -16.50 -3.37 -17.11
N PHE A 139 -15.27 -2.89 -17.00
CA PHE A 139 -14.92 -1.51 -17.20
C PHE A 139 -15.07 -1.14 -18.67
N ILE A 140 -15.83 -0.09 -18.92
CA ILE A 140 -15.87 0.64 -20.19
C ILE A 140 -15.84 2.12 -19.79
N PRO A 141 -14.82 2.89 -20.21
CA PRO A 141 -14.80 4.32 -19.96
C PRO A 141 -16.11 4.98 -20.39
N ILE A 142 -16.69 5.81 -19.52
CA ILE A 142 -17.89 6.58 -19.87
C ILE A 142 -17.55 7.82 -20.71
N ASP A 143 -16.33 8.29 -20.58
CA ASP A 143 -15.79 9.41 -21.32
C ASP A 143 -15.29 8.96 -22.70
N LYS A 144 -15.28 9.91 -23.63
CA LYS A 144 -14.64 9.68 -24.92
C LYS A 144 -13.11 9.76 -24.73
N PRO A 145 -12.34 9.05 -25.56
CA PRO A 145 -10.91 9.29 -25.68
C PRO A 145 -10.60 10.79 -25.83
N ASN A 146 -9.49 11.22 -25.23
CA ASN A 146 -8.95 12.57 -25.32
C ASN A 146 -9.89 13.70 -24.84
N THR A 147 -10.74 13.45 -23.84
CA THR A 147 -11.57 14.49 -23.19
C THR A 147 -11.08 14.79 -21.77
N PRO A 148 -10.07 15.67 -21.61
CA PRO A 148 -9.47 15.93 -20.30
C PRO A 148 -10.43 16.62 -19.32
N MET A 149 -10.33 16.20 -18.06
CA MET A 149 -10.99 16.83 -16.92
C MET A 149 -10.02 17.07 -15.76
N GLY A 150 -10.28 18.10 -14.97
CA GLY A 150 -9.36 18.58 -13.94
C GLY A 150 -8.28 19.51 -14.50
N THR A 151 -7.21 19.68 -13.74
CA THR A 151 -6.13 20.62 -14.07
C THR A 151 -4.79 19.90 -13.98
N ALA A 152 -4.07 19.90 -15.10
CA ALA A 152 -2.75 19.29 -15.23
C ALA A 152 -1.72 19.94 -14.29
N ARG A 153 -0.90 19.13 -13.61
CA ARG A 153 0.09 19.57 -12.61
C ARG A 153 1.52 19.12 -12.96
N GLY A 154 2.50 19.74 -12.32
CA GLY A 154 3.93 19.41 -12.47
C GLY A 154 4.75 20.49 -13.16
N ILE A 155 6.07 20.28 -13.25
CA ILE A 155 6.99 21.16 -14.00
C ILE A 155 6.58 21.17 -15.48
N HIS A 156 6.32 19.97 -16.02
CA HIS A 156 5.63 19.76 -17.29
C HIS A 156 4.19 19.33 -16.96
N PRO A 157 3.19 20.23 -17.08
CA PRO A 157 1.83 19.94 -16.63
C PRO A 157 1.24 18.68 -17.28
N GLY A 158 0.80 17.73 -16.45
CA GLY A 158 0.12 16.51 -16.90
C GLY A 158 1.07 15.46 -17.51
N ARG A 159 2.38 15.67 -17.44
CA ARG A 159 3.36 14.73 -17.97
C ARG A 159 3.46 13.47 -17.11
N VAL A 160 3.35 12.33 -17.78
CA VAL A 160 3.75 11.02 -17.26
C VAL A 160 4.92 10.53 -18.09
N ALA A 161 6.12 10.52 -17.49
CA ALA A 161 7.30 9.97 -18.13
C ALA A 161 7.25 8.43 -18.07
N TRP A 162 7.56 7.77 -19.18
CA TRP A 162 7.59 6.31 -19.31
C TRP A 162 8.90 5.83 -19.92
N ALA A 163 9.68 5.07 -19.15
CA ALA A 163 10.87 4.38 -19.60
C ALA A 163 10.59 2.88 -19.73
N HIS A 164 11.06 2.25 -20.80
CA HIS A 164 10.94 0.80 -21.04
C HIS A 164 12.22 0.24 -21.65
N ASP A 165 12.82 -0.74 -20.96
CA ASP A 165 13.95 -1.53 -21.46
C ASP A 165 13.64 -3.02 -21.26
N ALA A 166 13.42 -3.74 -22.36
CA ALA A 166 13.03 -5.16 -22.35
C ALA A 166 14.06 -6.11 -21.70
N LYS A 167 15.29 -5.64 -21.42
CA LYS A 167 16.33 -6.42 -20.72
C LYS A 167 16.44 -6.10 -19.23
N ALA A 168 15.70 -5.11 -18.72
CA ALA A 168 15.78 -4.73 -17.32
C ALA A 168 15.25 -5.83 -16.39
N ALA A 169 14.03 -6.32 -16.65
CA ALA A 169 13.50 -7.51 -16.01
C ALA A 169 14.01 -8.75 -16.76
N ALA A 170 14.91 -9.52 -16.14
CA ALA A 170 15.62 -10.63 -16.77
C ALA A 170 15.14 -12.01 -16.30
N TRP A 171 14.22 -12.06 -15.34
CA TRP A 171 13.74 -13.31 -14.78
C TRP A 171 13.10 -14.22 -15.84
N ASP A 172 13.47 -15.49 -15.92
CA ASP A 172 12.88 -16.39 -16.90
C ASP A 172 11.45 -16.87 -16.52
N GLY A 173 11.01 -16.57 -15.29
CA GLY A 173 9.74 -17.01 -14.72
C GLY A 173 9.80 -18.38 -14.03
N LYS A 174 11.00 -18.97 -13.89
CA LYS A 174 11.21 -20.33 -13.41
C LYS A 174 12.28 -20.43 -12.32
N HIS A 175 13.47 -19.87 -12.53
CA HIS A 175 14.60 -20.02 -11.63
C HIS A 175 14.59 -18.91 -10.56
N GLY A 176 14.70 -19.32 -9.29
CA GLY A 176 14.73 -18.40 -8.17
C GLY A 176 13.44 -17.59 -7.98
N LEU A 177 13.58 -16.48 -7.28
CA LEU A 177 12.56 -15.46 -7.11
C LEU A 177 12.78 -14.31 -8.10
N TYR A 178 11.70 -13.67 -8.57
CA TYR A 178 11.82 -12.46 -9.41
C TYR A 178 12.68 -11.36 -8.76
N SER A 179 12.75 -11.34 -7.43
CA SER A 179 13.50 -10.40 -6.62
C SER A 179 14.96 -10.80 -6.37
N ASP A 180 15.40 -11.99 -6.81
CA ASP A 180 16.79 -12.43 -6.65
C ASP A 180 17.73 -11.52 -7.51
N ALA A 181 18.99 -11.39 -7.08
CA ALA A 181 19.94 -10.41 -7.62
C ALA A 181 20.29 -10.63 -9.11
N ASP A 182 20.21 -11.86 -9.57
CA ASP A 182 20.52 -12.31 -10.93
C ASP A 182 19.33 -12.21 -11.90
N ASN A 183 18.15 -11.87 -11.39
CA ASN A 183 16.90 -11.84 -12.16
C ASN A 183 16.49 -10.45 -12.66
N ASN A 184 17.25 -9.40 -12.35
CA ASN A 184 17.07 -8.06 -12.92
C ASN A 184 18.43 -7.37 -13.12
N SER A 185 18.58 -6.61 -14.21
CA SER A 185 19.78 -5.80 -14.45
C SER A 185 19.69 -4.49 -13.68
N GLN A 186 20.54 -4.35 -12.65
CA GLN A 186 20.62 -3.14 -11.82
C GLN A 186 20.91 -1.89 -12.66
N THR A 187 21.87 -1.97 -13.59
CA THR A 187 22.20 -0.83 -14.46
C THR A 187 21.02 -0.41 -15.35
N ARG A 188 20.25 -1.36 -15.91
CA ARG A 188 19.10 -0.99 -16.76
C ARG A 188 17.97 -0.37 -15.95
N VAL A 189 17.77 -0.85 -14.73
CA VAL A 189 16.85 -0.25 -13.76
C VAL A 189 17.27 1.18 -13.40
N GLU A 190 18.57 1.41 -13.19
CA GLU A 190 19.13 2.75 -12.94
C GLU A 190 18.88 3.72 -14.09
N ASP A 191 19.19 3.32 -15.32
CA ASP A 191 18.92 4.12 -16.50
C ASP A 191 17.45 4.50 -16.68
N MET A 192 16.54 3.53 -16.46
CA MET A 192 15.11 3.79 -16.59
C MET A 192 14.65 4.78 -15.51
N LEU A 193 15.09 4.61 -14.26
CA LEU A 193 14.71 5.50 -13.17
C LEU A 193 15.29 6.91 -13.40
N GLU A 194 16.58 7.02 -13.72
CA GLU A 194 17.22 8.29 -14.08
C GLU A 194 16.48 8.98 -15.22
N GLY A 195 16.19 8.23 -16.30
CA GLY A 195 15.51 8.75 -17.47
C GLY A 195 14.10 9.29 -17.18
N VAL A 196 13.30 8.61 -16.34
CA VAL A 196 11.98 9.15 -15.97
C VAL A 196 12.08 10.37 -15.07
N ILE A 197 13.06 10.44 -14.16
CA ILE A 197 13.27 11.62 -13.30
C ILE A 197 13.71 12.83 -14.13
N LEU A 198 14.70 12.67 -15.01
CA LEU A 198 15.14 13.71 -15.93
C LEU A 198 13.96 14.25 -16.76
N ALA A 199 13.13 13.35 -17.30
CA ALA A 199 11.99 13.71 -18.15
C ALA A 199 10.89 14.52 -17.45
N LEU A 200 10.85 14.54 -16.12
CA LEU A 200 9.94 15.40 -15.35
C LEU A 200 10.46 16.84 -15.20
N THR A 201 11.70 17.11 -15.59
CA THR A 201 12.39 18.38 -15.31
C THR A 201 12.85 19.05 -16.60
N ASN A 202 13.48 20.22 -16.49
CA ASN A 202 14.16 20.88 -17.60
C ASN A 202 15.66 20.58 -17.64
N GLN A 203 16.13 19.63 -16.82
CA GLN A 203 17.55 19.34 -16.64
C GLN A 203 18.01 18.14 -17.45
N SER A 204 19.32 18.08 -17.69
CA SER A 204 20.00 16.96 -18.37
C SER A 204 20.93 16.17 -17.46
N ALA A 205 21.17 16.63 -16.23
CA ALA A 205 21.95 15.96 -15.21
C ALA A 205 21.05 15.59 -14.03
N ILE A 206 21.23 14.37 -13.51
CA ILE A 206 20.35 13.80 -12.49
C ILE A 206 20.36 14.58 -11.17
N GLY A 207 21.51 15.15 -10.77
CA GLY A 207 21.60 15.99 -9.57
C GLY A 207 20.78 17.28 -9.68
N ASP A 208 20.88 17.96 -10.83
CA ASP A 208 20.12 19.18 -11.09
C ASP A 208 18.61 18.89 -11.20
N ALA A 209 18.24 17.75 -11.78
CA ALA A 209 16.83 17.34 -11.86
C ALA A 209 16.21 17.16 -10.47
N TRP A 210 16.91 16.49 -9.55
CA TRP A 210 16.45 16.38 -8.16
C TRP A 210 16.35 17.75 -7.48
N ASP A 211 17.34 18.65 -7.67
CA ASP A 211 17.28 20.01 -7.12
C ASP A 211 16.08 20.80 -7.66
N GLU A 212 15.77 20.73 -8.96
CA GLU A 212 14.59 21.38 -9.56
C GLU A 212 13.28 20.82 -8.98
N LEU A 213 13.19 19.50 -8.79
CA LEU A 213 12.03 18.86 -8.14
C LEU A 213 11.84 19.37 -6.72
N PHE A 214 12.90 19.42 -5.90
CA PHE A 214 12.84 19.94 -4.53
C PHE A 214 12.44 21.41 -4.50
N ARG A 215 13.07 22.26 -5.32
CA ARG A 215 12.76 23.70 -5.39
C ARG A 215 11.33 23.97 -5.78
N THR A 216 10.83 23.29 -6.81
CA THR A 216 9.45 23.43 -7.29
C THR A 216 8.46 23.00 -6.22
N PHE A 217 8.73 21.86 -5.57
CA PHE A 217 7.89 21.35 -4.49
C PHE A 217 7.88 22.27 -3.27
N ASN A 218 9.05 22.78 -2.87
CA ASN A 218 9.21 23.69 -1.73
C ASN A 218 8.55 25.05 -1.97
N GLN A 219 8.62 25.57 -3.20
CA GLN A 219 7.89 26.78 -3.58
C GLN A 219 6.37 26.57 -3.41
N ARG A 220 5.83 25.44 -3.90
CA ARG A 220 4.41 25.08 -3.74
C ARG A 220 4.00 24.93 -2.27
N LYS A 221 4.90 24.44 -1.42
CA LYS A 221 4.70 24.30 0.03
C LYS A 221 4.86 25.60 0.83
N GLY A 222 5.23 26.71 0.19
CA GLY A 222 5.52 27.96 0.89
C GLY A 222 6.86 27.97 1.65
N LYS A 223 7.76 27.02 1.39
CA LYS A 223 9.15 27.00 1.88
C LYS A 223 10.08 27.89 1.02
N GLY A 224 9.59 28.46 -0.08
CA GLY A 224 10.37 29.21 -1.06
C GLY A 224 11.12 28.30 -2.05
N THR A 225 11.86 28.89 -2.97
CA THR A 225 12.57 28.18 -4.06
C THR A 225 13.92 27.63 -3.60
N VAL A 226 13.90 26.76 -2.59
CA VAL A 226 15.09 26.13 -2.00
C VAL A 226 15.11 24.63 -2.28
N GLY A 227 16.30 24.08 -2.56
CA GLY A 227 16.49 22.64 -2.71
C GLY A 227 16.42 21.91 -1.36
N TYR A 228 16.71 20.60 -1.37
CA TYR A 228 16.81 19.79 -0.15
C TYR A 228 17.75 20.42 0.89
N GLN A 229 17.33 20.45 2.15
CA GLN A 229 18.16 20.89 3.27
C GLN A 229 18.59 19.71 4.13
N LYS A 230 19.87 19.69 4.53
CA LYS A 230 20.44 18.60 5.33
C LYS A 230 19.64 18.39 6.61
N GLY A 231 19.20 17.14 6.82
CA GLY A 231 18.43 16.74 7.99
C GLY A 231 16.92 16.61 7.74
N GLU A 232 16.42 17.14 6.63
CA GLU A 232 15.03 16.90 6.21
C GLU A 232 14.81 15.41 5.90
N LYS A 233 13.66 14.89 6.33
CA LYS A 233 13.33 13.46 6.27
C LYS A 233 12.58 13.10 4.99
N ILE A 234 12.97 12.00 4.35
CA ILE A 234 12.32 11.42 3.18
C ILE A 234 11.68 10.09 3.54
N ALA A 235 10.36 9.98 3.35
CA ALA A 235 9.67 8.69 3.41
C ALA A 235 9.46 8.15 2.00
N ILE A 236 9.84 6.90 1.76
CA ILE A 236 9.65 6.19 0.49
C ILE A 236 8.59 5.12 0.73
N LYS A 237 7.35 5.37 0.30
CA LYS A 237 6.27 4.38 0.36
C LYS A 237 6.42 3.40 -0.80
N ILE A 238 6.93 2.20 -0.51
CA ILE A 238 6.97 1.09 -1.47
C ILE A 238 5.73 0.22 -1.34
N ASN A 239 5.35 -0.50 -2.38
CA ASN A 239 4.21 -1.41 -2.32
C ASN A 239 4.66 -2.83 -1.94
N LEU A 240 4.16 -3.32 -0.80
CA LEU A 240 4.40 -4.67 -0.31
C LEU A 240 3.09 -5.45 -0.11
N ASN A 241 2.08 -5.18 -0.95
CA ASN A 241 0.73 -5.73 -0.81
C ASN A 241 0.69 -7.25 -0.60
N ASP A 242 1.66 -7.99 -1.14
CA ASP A 242 1.71 -9.45 -1.06
C ASP A 242 2.62 -10.00 0.04
N ASN A 243 3.08 -9.12 0.95
CA ASN A 243 3.98 -9.45 2.07
C ASN A 243 5.34 -10.03 1.62
N GLY A 244 5.77 -9.74 0.40
CA GLY A 244 7.12 -9.97 -0.12
C GLY A 244 7.54 -11.43 -0.17
N GLY A 245 8.75 -11.67 -0.67
CA GLY A 245 9.44 -12.95 -0.51
C GLY A 245 8.83 -14.17 -1.20
N SER A 246 8.02 -13.98 -2.23
CA SER A 246 7.56 -15.05 -3.12
C SER A 246 7.55 -14.55 -4.56
N ASN A 247 7.05 -15.35 -5.51
CA ASN A 247 6.83 -14.92 -6.90
C ASN A 247 5.46 -14.24 -7.14
N ILE A 248 4.86 -13.72 -6.07
CA ILE A 248 3.80 -12.72 -6.13
C ILE A 248 4.48 -11.35 -6.03
N ILE A 249 4.23 -10.49 -7.01
CA ILE A 249 5.04 -9.28 -7.22
C ILE A 249 4.70 -8.18 -6.21
N ASP A 250 5.76 -7.68 -5.60
CA ASP A 250 5.86 -6.49 -4.76
C ASP A 250 6.99 -5.59 -5.33
N ALA A 251 7.40 -4.56 -4.60
CA ALA A 251 8.48 -3.67 -5.04
C ALA A 251 9.77 -4.43 -5.36
N THR A 252 10.33 -4.17 -6.54
CA THR A 252 11.56 -4.83 -7.01
C THR A 252 12.76 -4.28 -6.22
N PRO A 253 13.63 -5.12 -5.62
CA PRO A 253 14.75 -4.64 -4.81
C PRO A 253 15.70 -3.70 -5.56
N GLN A 254 15.93 -3.97 -6.84
CA GLN A 254 16.76 -3.17 -7.74
C GLN A 254 16.18 -1.75 -7.95
N SER A 255 14.86 -1.63 -8.03
CA SER A 255 14.16 -0.33 -8.13
C SER A 255 14.40 0.54 -6.90
N VAL A 256 14.31 -0.07 -5.71
CA VAL A 256 14.57 0.63 -4.44
C VAL A 256 16.06 0.99 -4.32
N CYS A 257 16.96 0.09 -4.71
CA CYS A 257 18.40 0.33 -4.71
C CYS A 257 18.76 1.52 -5.60
N SER A 258 18.18 1.60 -6.80
CA SER A 258 18.38 2.69 -7.76
C SER A 258 17.90 4.04 -7.21
N LEU A 259 16.72 4.08 -6.56
CA LEU A 259 16.24 5.31 -5.93
C LEU A 259 17.14 5.76 -4.78
N LEU A 260 17.58 4.83 -3.93
CA LEU A 260 18.50 5.13 -2.84
C LEU A 260 19.86 5.60 -3.34
N TYR A 261 20.37 5.02 -4.43
CA TYR A 261 21.58 5.50 -5.09
C TYR A 261 21.47 6.98 -5.47
N GLN A 262 20.38 7.37 -6.14
CA GLN A 262 20.19 8.78 -6.50
C GLN A 262 20.05 9.68 -5.27
N LEU A 263 19.26 9.29 -4.26
CA LEU A 263 19.07 10.14 -3.07
C LEU A 263 20.34 10.25 -2.21
N VAL A 264 21.08 9.17 -2.02
CA VAL A 264 22.25 9.14 -1.13
C VAL A 264 23.50 9.63 -1.84
N GLU A 265 23.81 9.08 -3.01
CA GLU A 265 25.10 9.31 -3.69
C GLU A 265 25.07 10.54 -4.61
N VAL A 266 23.91 10.90 -5.17
CA VAL A 266 23.78 12.06 -6.06
C VAL A 266 23.29 13.29 -5.29
N VAL A 267 22.16 13.17 -4.56
CA VAL A 267 21.59 14.32 -3.83
C VAL A 267 22.31 14.57 -2.50
N GLY A 268 22.95 13.54 -1.92
CA GLY A 268 23.65 13.67 -0.64
C GLY A 268 22.73 13.61 0.58
N VAL A 269 21.55 12.99 0.46
CA VAL A 269 20.64 12.79 1.59
C VAL A 269 21.29 11.80 2.57
N PRO A 270 21.47 12.16 3.86
CA PRO A 270 21.96 11.22 4.87
C PRO A 270 21.06 9.99 4.94
N GLN A 271 21.64 8.79 4.92
CA GLN A 271 20.88 7.53 4.92
C GLN A 271 19.85 7.44 6.06
N ASN A 272 20.22 7.89 7.26
CA ASN A 272 19.35 7.90 8.44
C ASN A 272 18.18 8.90 8.37
N CYS A 273 18.17 9.79 7.37
CA CYS A 273 17.03 10.65 7.05
C CYS A 273 16.05 10.00 6.07
N ILE A 274 16.34 8.78 5.57
CA ILE A 274 15.50 8.06 4.63
C ILE A 274 14.82 6.88 5.33
N THR A 275 13.50 6.80 5.18
CA THR A 275 12.69 5.66 5.63
C THR A 275 12.00 5.01 4.45
N VAL A 276 12.39 3.78 4.09
CA VAL A 276 11.67 2.93 3.12
C VAL A 276 10.64 2.12 3.88
N TYR A 277 9.36 2.23 3.52
CA TYR A 277 8.30 1.61 4.33
C TYR A 277 7.08 1.07 3.58
N ASP A 278 6.44 0.10 4.23
CA ASP A 278 5.02 -0.21 4.15
C ASP A 278 4.55 -0.62 5.55
N ALA A 279 3.67 0.18 6.17
CA ALA A 279 3.28 0.02 7.57
C ALA A 279 2.17 -1.02 7.78
N GLN A 280 1.57 -1.59 6.72
CA GLN A 280 0.55 -2.63 6.84
C GLN A 280 1.05 -4.01 6.42
N ARG A 281 2.30 -4.11 6.00
CA ARG A 281 2.86 -5.32 5.39
C ARG A 281 4.16 -5.68 6.08
N ARG A 282 4.49 -6.97 6.08
CA ARG A 282 5.70 -7.50 6.76
C ARG A 282 6.78 -7.97 5.77
N GLY A 283 6.61 -7.67 4.48
CA GLY A 283 7.36 -8.25 3.38
C GLY A 283 8.64 -7.54 2.93
N ILE A 284 9.23 -6.67 3.74
CA ILE A 284 10.34 -5.82 3.26
C ILE A 284 11.64 -6.60 3.05
N SER A 285 11.72 -7.85 3.51
CA SER A 285 12.96 -8.65 3.53
C SER A 285 13.65 -8.78 2.16
N ALA A 286 12.90 -8.92 1.07
CA ALA A 286 13.52 -9.02 -0.26
C ALA A 286 14.30 -7.75 -0.62
N VAL A 287 13.72 -6.59 -0.33
CA VAL A 287 14.37 -5.28 -0.48
C VAL A 287 15.52 -5.15 0.49
N TYR A 288 15.28 -5.43 1.78
CA TYR A 288 16.29 -5.30 2.83
C TYR A 288 17.54 -6.14 2.53
N THR A 289 17.39 -7.42 2.20
CA THR A 289 18.51 -8.34 1.94
C THR A 289 19.38 -7.89 0.76
N TYR A 290 18.77 -7.29 -0.27
CA TYR A 290 19.50 -6.79 -1.43
C TYR A 290 20.22 -5.47 -1.14
N VAL A 291 19.57 -4.56 -0.41
CA VAL A 291 19.97 -3.15 -0.33
C VAL A 291 20.82 -2.83 0.90
N GLU A 292 20.60 -3.51 2.03
CA GLU A 292 21.13 -3.06 3.33
C GLU A 292 22.67 -3.07 3.41
N SER A 293 23.35 -3.94 2.67
CA SER A 293 24.82 -3.95 2.64
C SER A 293 25.43 -2.70 1.99
N LEU A 294 24.67 -2.04 1.09
CA LEU A 294 25.06 -0.79 0.43
C LEU A 294 24.61 0.43 1.23
N TYR A 295 23.39 0.38 1.78
CA TYR A 295 22.78 1.48 2.53
C TYR A 295 22.31 1.01 3.93
N PRO A 296 23.25 0.73 4.86
CA PRO A 296 22.96 0.13 6.17
C PRO A 296 22.28 1.08 7.17
N ASP A 297 22.37 2.38 6.95
CA ASP A 297 21.83 3.39 7.87
C ASP A 297 20.44 3.91 7.44
N VAL A 298 19.90 3.41 6.32
CA VAL A 298 18.51 3.63 5.91
C VAL A 298 17.55 2.90 6.84
N VAL A 299 16.44 3.53 7.19
CA VAL A 299 15.41 2.90 8.01
C VAL A 299 14.47 2.09 7.13
N TYR A 300 14.49 0.78 7.26
CA TYR A 300 13.55 -0.12 6.60
C TYR A 300 12.44 -0.45 7.59
N GLN A 301 11.25 0.12 7.40
CA GLN A 301 10.12 -0.09 8.30
C GLN A 301 9.07 -0.98 7.64
N ASN A 302 8.95 -2.22 8.11
CA ASN A 302 7.77 -3.04 7.89
C ASN A 302 6.84 -2.93 9.10
N TRP A 303 5.53 -2.86 8.86
CA TRP A 303 4.50 -2.87 9.90
C TRP A 303 4.53 -1.73 10.95
N GLY A 304 3.35 -1.29 11.39
CA GLY A 304 3.21 -0.53 12.63
C GLY A 304 3.76 0.88 12.57
N GLY A 305 4.06 1.41 13.77
CA GLY A 305 4.48 2.79 13.96
C GLY A 305 3.39 3.79 13.55
N PHE A 306 2.18 3.68 14.10
CA PHE A 306 1.06 4.56 13.72
C PHE A 306 0.88 5.72 14.69
N VAL A 307 0.63 6.90 14.14
CA VAL A 307 0.17 8.10 14.86
C VAL A 307 -1.35 8.15 14.73
N PRO A 308 -2.11 8.05 15.85
CA PRO A 308 -3.55 8.00 15.80
C PRO A 308 -4.18 9.35 15.45
N ASN A 309 -5.42 9.33 14.94
CA ASN A 309 -6.24 10.52 14.69
C ASN A 309 -5.57 11.60 13.81
N VAL A 310 -4.96 11.18 12.71
CA VAL A 310 -4.32 12.06 11.72
C VAL A 310 -5.17 12.18 10.46
N ILE A 311 -5.68 11.06 9.96
CA ILE A 311 -6.47 11.02 8.73
C ILE A 311 -7.93 11.19 9.09
N HIS A 312 -8.58 12.19 8.50
CA HIS A 312 -10.02 12.38 8.62
C HIS A 312 -10.63 12.20 7.24
N TYR A 313 -11.57 11.26 7.12
CA TYR A 313 -12.27 11.00 5.86
C TYR A 313 -13.45 11.95 5.67
N SER A 314 -13.82 12.18 4.41
CA SER A 314 -14.87 13.14 4.04
C SER A 314 -16.28 12.57 4.12
N SER A 315 -16.40 11.25 4.25
CA SER A 315 -17.66 10.53 4.43
C SER A 315 -17.42 9.22 5.20
N GLU A 316 -18.50 8.57 5.64
CA GLU A 316 -18.74 7.18 6.11
C GLU A 316 -17.70 6.38 6.96
N ILE A 317 -16.41 6.67 6.86
CA ILE A 317 -15.32 6.00 7.58
C ILE A 317 -15.05 6.76 8.88
N THR A 318 -15.41 6.15 10.01
CA THR A 318 -15.23 6.71 11.36
C THR A 318 -14.40 5.80 12.27
N ASP A 319 -13.78 4.75 11.73
CA ASP A 319 -12.95 3.81 12.50
C ASP A 319 -11.63 4.47 12.90
N GLU A 320 -11.35 4.53 14.20
CA GLU A 320 -10.16 5.21 14.75
C GLU A 320 -8.83 4.61 14.22
N GLY A 321 -8.79 3.31 13.94
CA GLY A 321 -7.63 2.67 13.35
C GLY A 321 -7.41 3.11 11.90
N ALA A 322 -8.49 3.30 11.13
CA ALA A 322 -8.44 3.84 9.77
C ALA A 322 -8.01 5.32 9.74
N MET A 323 -8.16 6.03 10.86
CA MET A 323 -7.74 7.43 11.02
C MET A 323 -6.27 7.57 11.46
N SER A 324 -5.54 6.47 11.64
CA SER A 324 -4.14 6.48 12.05
C SER A 324 -3.20 6.47 10.84
N LEU A 325 -2.11 7.25 10.89
CA LEU A 325 -1.11 7.38 9.82
C LEU A 325 0.24 6.79 10.23
N ALA A 326 0.96 6.15 9.31
CA ALA A 326 2.31 5.68 9.51
C ALA A 326 3.24 6.86 9.92
N ARG A 327 4.02 6.66 10.98
CA ARG A 327 4.94 7.64 11.55
C ARG A 327 5.97 8.12 10.52
N ALA A 328 6.46 7.22 9.67
CA ALA A 328 7.32 7.55 8.54
C ALA A 328 6.71 8.67 7.67
N ALA A 329 5.43 8.56 7.29
CA ALA A 329 4.72 9.59 6.53
C ALA A 329 4.40 10.84 7.37
N TYR A 330 4.05 10.65 8.64
CA TYR A 330 3.71 11.76 9.55
C TYR A 330 4.89 12.71 9.79
N GLU A 331 6.09 12.15 10.00
CA GLU A 331 7.33 12.88 10.32
C GLU A 331 8.12 13.34 9.09
N ALA A 332 7.76 12.92 7.87
CA ALA A 332 8.52 13.23 6.66
C ALA A 332 8.30 14.66 6.16
N ASP A 333 9.40 15.30 5.75
CA ASP A 333 9.38 16.56 4.98
C ASP A 333 8.96 16.34 3.53
N TYR A 334 9.32 15.16 3.00
CA TYR A 334 9.04 14.73 1.64
C TYR A 334 8.60 13.26 1.60
N MET A 335 7.56 12.97 0.82
CA MET A 335 7.16 11.62 0.47
C MET A 335 7.58 11.32 -0.98
N ILE A 336 8.10 10.12 -1.22
CA ILE A 336 8.21 9.52 -2.55
C ILE A 336 7.30 8.30 -2.56
N ASN A 337 6.37 8.25 -3.51
CA ASN A 337 5.41 7.17 -3.61
C ASN A 337 5.79 6.23 -4.75
N MET A 338 6.38 5.08 -4.44
CA MET A 338 6.77 4.04 -5.40
C MET A 338 5.74 2.90 -5.37
N ALA A 339 4.77 2.95 -6.27
CA ALA A 339 3.72 1.97 -6.42
C ALA A 339 4.07 0.88 -7.45
N LEU A 340 3.14 -0.05 -7.69
CA LEU A 340 3.28 -1.11 -8.72
C LEU A 340 2.36 -0.83 -9.88
N LEU A 341 2.71 -1.39 -11.04
CA LEU A 341 1.77 -1.63 -12.12
C LEU A 341 0.96 -2.90 -11.79
N LYS A 342 -0.23 -2.76 -11.17
CA LYS A 342 -1.01 -3.93 -10.71
C LYS A 342 -2.51 -3.81 -11.01
N ARG A 343 -3.06 -4.80 -11.73
CA ARG A 343 -4.51 -5.07 -11.69
C ARG A 343 -4.85 -5.60 -10.30
N HIS A 344 -5.70 -4.91 -9.56
CA HIS A 344 -6.05 -5.34 -8.20
C HIS A 344 -7.16 -6.40 -8.22
N SER A 345 -8.17 -6.20 -9.06
CA SER A 345 -9.29 -7.14 -9.22
C SER A 345 -9.40 -7.70 -10.62
N GLU A 346 -9.62 -9.01 -10.67
CA GLU A 346 -10.10 -9.69 -11.85
C GLU A 346 -11.64 -9.62 -11.86
N PRO A 347 -12.28 -9.10 -12.93
CA PRO A 347 -13.74 -9.08 -13.03
C PRO A 347 -14.34 -10.48 -12.90
N THR A 348 -15.39 -10.63 -12.08
CA THR A 348 -16.10 -11.90 -11.92
C THR A 348 -17.61 -11.68 -11.83
N LYS A 349 -18.38 -12.68 -12.29
CA LYS A 349 -19.86 -12.68 -12.19
C LYS A 349 -20.39 -12.95 -10.77
N ARG A 350 -19.53 -13.42 -9.88
CA ARG A 350 -19.88 -13.79 -8.49
C ARG A 350 -18.74 -13.40 -7.58
N TRP A 351 -18.78 -12.15 -7.13
CA TRP A 351 -17.70 -11.61 -6.35
C TRP A 351 -17.51 -12.36 -5.01
N ARG A 352 -16.24 -12.50 -4.65
CA ARG A 352 -15.72 -12.96 -3.37
C ARG A 352 -14.54 -12.07 -3.03
N ASP A 353 -14.20 -11.94 -1.75
CA ASP A 353 -13.08 -11.10 -1.31
C ASP A 353 -11.74 -11.47 -1.98
N SER A 354 -11.57 -12.75 -2.35
CA SER A 354 -10.41 -13.23 -3.13
C SER A 354 -10.32 -12.72 -4.57
N ALA A 355 -11.35 -12.04 -5.08
CA ALA A 355 -11.32 -11.34 -6.37
C ALA A 355 -10.79 -9.90 -6.24
N GLY A 356 -10.48 -9.43 -5.03
CA GLY A 356 -9.99 -8.07 -4.78
C GLY A 356 -11.11 -7.05 -4.58
N GLN A 357 -10.74 -5.79 -4.33
CA GLN A 357 -11.67 -4.76 -3.84
C GLN A 357 -11.77 -3.51 -4.73
N THR A 358 -10.97 -3.38 -5.78
CA THR A 358 -10.95 -2.20 -6.67
C THR A 358 -10.32 -2.57 -8.02
N GLY A 359 -10.36 -1.68 -9.02
CA GLY A 359 -9.80 -1.94 -10.34
C GLY A 359 -8.28 -2.15 -10.34
N ILE A 360 -7.54 -1.11 -9.95
CA ILE A 360 -6.07 -1.08 -10.00
C ILE A 360 -5.46 -0.81 -8.62
N THR A 361 -4.21 -1.24 -8.43
CA THR A 361 -3.37 -0.77 -7.34
C THR A 361 -2.18 -0.04 -7.94
N ALA A 362 -2.20 1.28 -7.84
CA ALA A 362 -1.10 2.17 -8.17
C ALA A 362 -0.86 3.16 -7.02
N THR A 363 -0.45 4.40 -7.29
CA THR A 363 0.02 5.40 -6.32
C THR A 363 -1.02 5.75 -5.23
N GLY A 364 -2.31 5.90 -5.56
CA GLY A 364 -3.38 6.23 -4.63
C GLY A 364 -3.64 5.09 -3.67
N LYS A 365 -3.92 3.89 -4.21
CA LYS A 365 -4.15 2.70 -3.38
C LYS A 365 -2.91 2.22 -2.63
N ASN A 366 -1.69 2.52 -3.11
CA ASN A 366 -0.45 2.22 -2.38
C ASN A 366 -0.46 2.84 -0.97
N GLN A 367 -1.16 3.96 -0.77
CA GLN A 367 -1.28 4.63 0.52
C GLN A 367 -2.13 3.89 1.55
N PHE A 368 -2.82 2.82 1.16
CA PHE A 368 -3.45 1.92 2.13
C PHE A 368 -2.39 1.30 3.05
N GLY A 369 -1.17 1.09 2.55
CA GLY A 369 -0.04 0.67 3.38
C GLY A 369 0.48 1.73 4.35
N SER A 370 -0.05 2.96 4.31
CA SER A 370 0.27 4.04 5.26
C SER A 370 -0.80 4.18 6.36
N VAL A 371 -1.95 3.50 6.25
CA VAL A 371 -3.09 3.65 7.16
C VAL A 371 -3.08 2.57 8.24
N GLY A 372 -3.44 2.90 9.49
CA GLY A 372 -3.39 1.97 10.64
C GLY A 372 -4.33 0.77 10.55
N LYS A 373 -5.48 0.91 9.91
CA LYS A 373 -6.44 -0.17 9.69
C LYS A 373 -7.13 -0.05 8.35
N VAL A 374 -6.83 -0.99 7.47
CA VAL A 374 -7.28 -0.98 6.07
C VAL A 374 -8.71 -1.48 5.82
N PRO A 375 -9.24 -2.53 6.51
CA PRO A 375 -10.55 -3.09 6.17
C PRO A 375 -11.72 -2.09 6.08
N PRO A 376 -11.82 -1.02 6.89
CA PRO A 376 -12.86 0.00 6.74
C PRO A 376 -12.83 0.72 5.38
N LEU A 377 -11.64 0.93 4.80
CA LEU A 377 -11.48 1.63 3.51
C LEU A 377 -11.97 0.77 2.34
N HIS A 378 -11.87 -0.55 2.45
CA HIS A 378 -12.21 -1.46 1.34
C HIS A 378 -13.65 -1.33 0.85
N TYR A 379 -14.61 -0.98 1.71
CA TYR A 379 -16.00 -0.82 1.28
C TYR A 379 -16.21 0.42 0.40
N SER A 380 -15.41 1.47 0.59
CA SER A 380 -15.53 2.72 -0.17
C SER A 380 -14.92 2.65 -1.58
N ILE A 381 -14.12 1.64 -1.88
CA ILE A 381 -13.38 1.51 -3.16
C ILE A 381 -13.90 0.40 -4.07
N ARG A 382 -15.02 -0.23 -3.69
CA ARG A 382 -15.71 -1.26 -4.48
C ARG A 382 -16.65 -0.59 -5.48
N ASP A 383 -16.10 0.19 -6.41
CA ASP A 383 -16.86 1.03 -7.33
C ASP A 383 -17.82 0.26 -8.26
N TRP A 384 -17.65 -1.07 -8.36
CA TRP A 384 -18.54 -1.99 -9.09
C TRP A 384 -19.76 -2.46 -8.27
N SER A 385 -19.80 -2.24 -6.96
CA SER A 385 -20.90 -2.68 -6.10
C SER A 385 -22.20 -1.96 -6.45
N SER A 386 -23.35 -2.63 -6.25
CA SER A 386 -24.69 -2.01 -6.38
C SER A 386 -24.95 -0.88 -5.37
N PHE A 387 -24.17 -0.80 -4.29
CA PHE A 387 -24.20 0.30 -3.33
C PHE A 387 -23.25 1.45 -3.69
N ARG A 388 -22.43 1.24 -4.73
CA ARG A 388 -21.44 2.17 -5.28
C ARG A 388 -21.73 2.37 -6.77
N GLY A 389 -20.80 3.01 -7.45
CA GLY A 389 -20.88 3.27 -8.88
C GLY A 389 -20.01 4.45 -9.26
N MET A 390 -20.04 4.78 -10.55
CA MET A 390 -19.53 6.06 -11.02
C MET A 390 -20.24 7.22 -10.29
N GLY A 391 -19.48 8.25 -9.91
CA GLY A 391 -19.96 9.39 -9.14
C GLY A 391 -20.35 9.03 -7.71
N THR A 392 -19.60 8.15 -7.06
CA THR A 392 -19.78 7.85 -5.64
C THR A 392 -18.50 8.09 -4.85
N TYR A 393 -18.66 8.33 -3.54
CA TYR A 393 -17.55 8.57 -2.63
C TYR A 393 -16.49 7.47 -2.70
N ASN A 394 -15.22 7.86 -2.84
CA ASN A 394 -14.09 6.95 -2.82
C ASN A 394 -12.98 7.50 -1.91
N CYS A 395 -12.57 6.74 -0.88
CA CYS A 395 -11.61 7.23 0.11
C CYS A 395 -10.18 7.39 -0.41
N ILE A 396 -9.86 6.83 -1.59
CA ILE A 396 -8.56 7.07 -2.23
C ILE A 396 -8.36 8.57 -2.46
N VAL A 397 -9.42 9.30 -2.82
CA VAL A 397 -9.40 10.75 -3.05
C VAL A 397 -9.00 11.51 -1.78
N ASP A 398 -9.48 11.10 -0.60
CA ASP A 398 -9.06 11.70 0.67
C ASP A 398 -7.55 11.49 0.93
N LEU A 399 -7.03 10.30 0.63
CA LEU A 399 -5.60 10.00 0.79
C LEU A 399 -4.73 10.77 -0.22
N MET A 400 -5.22 10.94 -1.46
CA MET A 400 -4.58 11.76 -2.50
C MET A 400 -4.58 13.25 -2.11
N ALA A 401 -5.62 13.75 -1.44
CA ALA A 401 -5.71 15.14 -1.01
C ALA A 401 -4.96 15.41 0.31
N HIS A 402 -4.64 14.37 1.09
CA HIS A 402 -4.14 14.53 2.46
C HIS A 402 -2.77 15.22 2.51
N GLU A 403 -2.64 16.24 3.38
CA GLU A 403 -1.46 17.12 3.47
C GLU A 403 -0.14 16.38 3.76
N ARG A 404 -0.18 15.29 4.52
CA ARG A 404 0.99 14.46 4.91
C ARG A 404 1.31 13.34 3.92
N ILE A 405 0.42 13.09 2.95
CA ILE A 405 0.55 11.99 1.99
C ILE A 405 0.57 12.55 0.57
N GLY A 406 -0.57 12.67 -0.11
CA GLY A 406 -0.57 13.17 -1.49
C GLY A 406 -0.10 14.63 -1.57
N GLY A 407 -0.51 15.49 -0.63
CA GLY A 407 0.03 16.85 -0.51
C GLY A 407 1.52 16.93 -0.13
N ASN A 408 2.09 15.83 0.40
CA ASN A 408 3.50 15.71 0.77
C ASN A 408 4.34 14.95 -0.28
N THR A 409 3.73 14.47 -1.36
CA THR A 409 4.45 13.63 -2.33
C THR A 409 5.21 14.50 -3.34
N LEU A 410 6.53 14.39 -3.29
CA LEU A 410 7.48 15.07 -4.17
C LEU A 410 7.37 14.53 -5.61
N VAL A 411 7.42 13.20 -5.73
CA VAL A 411 7.37 12.47 -6.99
C VAL A 411 6.59 11.17 -6.81
N TYR A 412 5.75 10.87 -7.80
CA TYR A 412 5.06 9.60 -7.92
C TYR A 412 5.79 8.71 -8.92
N ILE A 413 6.08 7.48 -8.53
CA ILE A 413 6.79 6.49 -9.33
C ILE A 413 5.96 5.21 -9.36
N VAL A 414 5.89 4.56 -10.51
CA VAL A 414 5.32 3.22 -10.65
C VAL A 414 6.43 2.30 -11.12
N ASP A 415 6.81 1.37 -10.25
CA ASP A 415 7.62 0.21 -10.58
C ASP A 415 6.76 -0.74 -11.43
N GLY A 416 7.01 -0.72 -12.73
CA GLY A 416 6.39 -1.57 -13.73
C GLY A 416 7.35 -2.61 -14.26
N MET A 417 8.34 -3.06 -13.48
CA MET A 417 9.25 -4.15 -13.88
C MET A 417 8.46 -5.42 -14.21
N TYR A 418 7.49 -5.74 -13.35
CA TYR A 418 6.54 -6.83 -13.51
C TYR A 418 5.12 -6.36 -13.19
N VAL A 419 4.15 -6.77 -14.00
CA VAL A 419 2.73 -6.47 -13.79
C VAL A 419 2.00 -7.65 -13.18
N ASN A 420 1.12 -7.41 -12.21
CA ASN A 420 0.26 -8.46 -11.65
C ASN A 420 -1.11 -8.49 -12.35
N PRO A 421 -1.62 -9.69 -12.67
CA PRO A 421 -2.95 -9.88 -13.21
C PRO A 421 -4.02 -9.90 -12.10
N LYS A 422 -3.67 -9.85 -10.83
CA LYS A 422 -4.62 -9.67 -9.71
C LYS A 422 -3.81 -9.30 -8.47
N HIS A 423 -4.47 -8.83 -7.41
CA HIS A 423 -3.79 -8.37 -6.20
C HIS A 423 -2.79 -9.36 -5.61
N ASN A 424 -3.04 -10.68 -5.72
CA ASN A 424 -2.17 -11.78 -5.28
C ASN A 424 -1.70 -12.70 -6.43
N GLY A 425 -1.60 -12.15 -7.64
CA GLY A 425 -1.21 -12.89 -8.84
C GLY A 425 0.30 -12.91 -9.07
N LYS A 426 0.80 -13.98 -9.71
CA LYS A 426 2.17 -14.01 -10.25
C LYS A 426 2.30 -13.05 -11.44
N ALA A 427 3.53 -12.64 -11.78
CA ALA A 427 3.79 -11.74 -12.91
C ALA A 427 3.11 -12.21 -14.22
N PHE A 428 2.61 -11.24 -14.97
CA PHE A 428 1.99 -11.41 -16.29
C PHE A 428 2.83 -10.70 -17.36
N ARG A 429 2.83 -11.21 -18.59
CA ARG A 429 3.57 -10.62 -19.72
C ARG A 429 2.61 -9.90 -20.65
N PHE A 430 2.92 -8.65 -20.97
CA PHE A 430 2.13 -7.87 -21.93
C PHE A 430 2.49 -8.28 -23.35
N LYS A 431 1.47 -8.37 -24.21
CA LYS A 431 1.61 -8.88 -25.57
C LYS A 431 1.90 -7.77 -26.57
N ARG A 432 1.24 -6.62 -26.42
CA ARG A 432 1.32 -5.48 -27.32
C ARG A 432 2.73 -4.90 -27.34
N ALA A 433 3.14 -4.36 -28.47
CA ALA A 433 4.39 -3.61 -28.59
C ALA A 433 4.34 -2.40 -27.64
N PRO A 434 5.43 -2.05 -26.94
CA PRO A 434 6.80 -2.53 -27.14
C PRO A 434 7.16 -3.79 -26.33
N PHE A 435 6.23 -4.33 -25.54
CA PHE A 435 6.51 -5.46 -24.63
C PHE A 435 6.68 -6.78 -25.36
N ASN A 436 5.92 -7.01 -26.44
CA ASN A 436 6.09 -8.13 -27.37
C ASN A 436 6.15 -9.51 -26.69
N ASN A 437 5.20 -9.80 -25.80
CA ASN A 437 5.16 -10.99 -24.94
C ASN A 437 6.30 -11.06 -23.90
N GLY A 438 6.89 -9.92 -23.54
CA GLY A 438 7.91 -9.77 -22.51
C GLY A 438 7.35 -9.29 -21.16
N TRP A 439 8.24 -9.16 -20.18
CA TRP A 439 7.92 -8.44 -18.94
C TRP A 439 7.74 -6.96 -19.24
N THR A 440 6.89 -6.30 -18.45
CA THR A 440 6.59 -4.89 -18.64
C THR A 440 7.82 -4.00 -18.51
N SER A 441 8.84 -4.39 -17.73
CA SER A 441 10.19 -3.79 -17.71
C SER A 441 10.19 -2.27 -17.83
N SER A 442 9.36 -1.61 -17.03
CA SER A 442 9.05 -0.19 -17.18
C SER A 442 9.13 0.57 -15.87
N PHE A 443 9.41 1.87 -15.97
CA PHE A 443 9.08 2.86 -14.95
C PHE A 443 8.13 3.90 -15.50
N PHE A 444 7.22 4.35 -14.65
CA PHE A 444 6.46 5.57 -14.89
C PHE A 444 6.76 6.56 -13.78
N ALA A 445 6.87 7.85 -14.09
CA ALA A 445 6.97 8.91 -13.09
C ALA A 445 6.13 10.13 -13.45
N SER A 446 5.68 10.87 -12.44
CA SER A 446 4.89 12.10 -12.60
C SER A 446 4.92 12.98 -11.36
N ASN A 447 4.68 14.28 -11.55
CA ASN A 447 4.32 15.22 -10.47
C ASN A 447 2.78 15.45 -10.37
N ASP A 448 2.01 14.88 -11.30
CA ASP A 448 0.55 14.87 -11.34
C ASP A 448 0.04 13.48 -10.96
N GLN A 449 -0.61 13.39 -9.79
CA GLN A 449 -1.08 12.13 -9.24
C GLN A 449 -2.23 11.52 -10.05
N VAL A 450 -3.13 12.34 -10.59
CA VAL A 450 -4.29 11.83 -11.35
C VAL A 450 -3.84 11.37 -12.73
N ALA A 451 -2.91 12.09 -13.36
CA ALA A 451 -2.38 11.71 -14.67
C ALA A 451 -1.68 10.34 -14.64
N ILE A 452 -0.80 10.09 -13.66
CA ILE A 452 -0.09 8.81 -13.57
C ILE A 452 -1.02 7.63 -13.28
N GLU A 453 -2.05 7.82 -12.45
CA GLU A 453 -3.08 6.79 -12.24
C GLU A 453 -3.86 6.49 -13.53
N SER A 454 -4.22 7.52 -14.28
CA SER A 454 -4.94 7.40 -15.56
C SER A 454 -4.11 6.61 -16.58
N VAL A 455 -2.82 6.93 -16.70
CA VAL A 455 -1.88 6.20 -17.57
C VAL A 455 -1.75 4.75 -17.12
N VAL A 456 -1.56 4.49 -15.83
CA VAL A 456 -1.47 3.11 -15.31
C VAL A 456 -2.74 2.31 -15.59
N LEU A 457 -3.91 2.92 -15.39
CA LEU A 457 -5.20 2.31 -15.69
C LEU A 457 -5.29 1.91 -17.16
N ASP A 458 -4.94 2.81 -18.07
CA ASP A 458 -4.97 2.58 -19.51
C ASP A 458 -4.00 1.46 -19.95
N PHE A 459 -2.77 1.44 -19.41
CA PHE A 459 -1.81 0.36 -19.66
C PHE A 459 -2.35 -1.00 -19.22
N ILE A 460 -2.94 -1.09 -18.03
CA ILE A 460 -3.53 -2.35 -17.55
C ILE A 460 -4.74 -2.73 -18.41
N TYR A 461 -5.64 -1.80 -18.67
CA TYR A 461 -6.88 -2.03 -19.42
C TYR A 461 -6.62 -2.49 -20.87
N SER A 462 -5.51 -2.06 -21.47
CA SER A 462 -5.11 -2.46 -22.83
C SER A 462 -4.86 -3.97 -23.02
N GLU A 463 -4.62 -4.69 -21.93
CA GLU A 463 -4.21 -6.10 -21.91
C GLU A 463 -5.09 -6.96 -20.98
N LEU A 464 -5.67 -6.38 -19.94
CA LEU A 464 -6.41 -7.08 -18.90
C LEU A 464 -7.75 -6.37 -18.63
N PRO A 465 -8.89 -7.08 -18.66
CA PRO A 465 -10.17 -6.48 -18.32
C PRO A 465 -10.19 -6.04 -16.85
N LEU A 466 -10.87 -4.92 -16.60
CA LEU A 466 -11.04 -4.30 -15.29
C LEU A 466 -12.51 -4.32 -14.85
N PRO A 467 -12.83 -4.27 -13.53
CA PRO A 467 -14.20 -4.19 -13.03
C PRO A 467 -14.90 -2.88 -13.40
N ALA A 468 -16.24 -2.86 -13.44
CA ALA A 468 -16.99 -1.66 -13.74
C ALA A 468 -16.58 -0.46 -12.85
N ASN A 469 -16.58 0.75 -13.43
CA ASN A 469 -16.27 2.02 -12.77
C ASN A 469 -14.86 2.12 -12.14
N SER A 470 -13.86 1.43 -12.71
CA SER A 470 -12.48 1.39 -12.18
C SER A 470 -11.77 2.75 -12.11
N ASP A 471 -12.29 3.75 -12.83
CA ASP A 471 -11.83 5.14 -12.93
C ASP A 471 -12.68 6.13 -12.09
N ASN A 472 -13.65 5.66 -11.29
CA ASN A 472 -14.52 6.53 -10.49
C ASN A 472 -13.72 7.50 -9.61
N PHE A 473 -12.70 6.99 -8.90
CA PHE A 473 -11.87 7.84 -8.04
C PHE A 473 -11.06 8.89 -8.83
N LEU A 474 -10.79 8.67 -10.12
CA LEU A 474 -10.09 9.64 -10.98
C LEU A 474 -11.00 10.80 -11.35
N HIS A 475 -12.27 10.52 -11.66
CA HIS A 475 -13.27 11.56 -11.91
C HIS A 475 -13.50 12.43 -10.68
N GLU A 476 -13.59 11.79 -9.51
CA GLU A 476 -13.73 12.45 -8.21
C GLU A 476 -12.50 13.30 -7.87
N ALA A 477 -11.29 12.77 -8.06
CA ALA A 477 -10.04 13.48 -7.78
C ALA A 477 -9.76 14.63 -8.75
N ALA A 478 -10.02 14.43 -10.05
CA ALA A 478 -9.83 15.45 -11.08
C ALA A 478 -10.73 16.67 -10.82
N ASN A 479 -11.93 16.44 -10.27
CA ASN A 479 -12.93 17.47 -9.98
C ASN A 479 -13.19 17.64 -8.48
N ILE A 480 -12.17 17.46 -7.61
CA ILE A 480 -12.36 17.45 -6.14
C ILE A 480 -13.08 18.70 -5.58
N GLY A 481 -12.99 19.84 -6.26
CA GLY A 481 -13.72 21.07 -5.90
C GLY A 481 -15.24 20.97 -6.06
N ASN A 482 -15.69 20.17 -7.03
CA ASN A 482 -17.10 19.89 -7.34
C ASN A 482 -17.23 18.48 -7.94
N PRO A 483 -17.02 17.43 -7.14
CA PRO A 483 -16.91 16.07 -7.63
C PRO A 483 -18.28 15.54 -8.11
N PRO A 484 -18.31 14.58 -9.06
CA PRO A 484 -19.56 13.98 -9.54
C PRO A 484 -20.46 13.43 -8.43
N SER A 485 -19.89 12.89 -7.35
CA SER A 485 -20.63 12.41 -6.18
C SER A 485 -21.33 13.47 -5.35
N GLY A 486 -20.95 14.75 -5.51
CA GLY A 486 -21.40 15.85 -4.65
C GLY A 486 -20.84 15.80 -3.22
N ILE A 487 -19.89 14.90 -2.92
CA ILE A 487 -19.20 14.86 -1.64
C ILE A 487 -18.34 16.10 -1.46
N LEU A 488 -18.35 16.63 -0.23
CA LEU A 488 -17.47 17.74 0.13
C LEU A 488 -16.15 17.17 0.64
N TYR A 489 -15.25 16.80 -0.28
CA TYR A 489 -13.94 16.29 0.11
C TYR A 489 -13.13 17.33 0.88
N LYS A 490 -12.33 16.84 1.83
CA LYS A 490 -11.23 17.59 2.42
C LYS A 490 -10.18 17.81 1.33
N GLY A 491 -9.67 19.04 1.22
CA GLY A 491 -8.80 19.44 0.10
C GLY A 491 -9.53 19.93 -1.15
N ARG A 492 -10.87 20.08 -1.13
CA ARG A 492 -11.66 20.64 -2.25
C ARG A 492 -11.24 22.04 -2.69
N ASP A 493 -10.58 22.80 -1.81
CA ASP A 493 -10.03 24.13 -2.10
C ASP A 493 -8.99 24.08 -3.22
N GLN A 494 -8.32 22.94 -3.40
CA GLN A 494 -7.40 22.71 -4.51
C GLN A 494 -8.06 22.67 -5.89
N GLN A 495 -9.40 22.61 -5.97
CA GLN A 495 -10.24 22.48 -7.17
C GLN A 495 -10.05 21.18 -7.97
N SER A 496 -8.82 20.74 -8.18
CA SER A 496 -8.43 19.55 -8.91
C SER A 496 -7.15 18.96 -8.30
N LEU A 497 -7.06 17.64 -8.13
CA LEU A 497 -5.81 16.99 -7.70
C LEU A 497 -4.84 16.66 -8.86
N GLY A 498 -5.26 16.91 -10.10
CA GLY A 498 -4.55 16.52 -11.31
C GLY A 498 -5.52 16.30 -12.48
N VAL A 499 -4.99 15.97 -13.65
CA VAL A 499 -5.80 15.77 -14.87
C VAL A 499 -6.09 14.29 -15.16
N HIS A 500 -7.32 13.99 -15.54
CA HIS A 500 -7.77 12.66 -15.99
C HIS A 500 -8.24 12.73 -17.45
N GLU A 501 -7.83 11.76 -18.25
CA GLU A 501 -8.41 11.39 -19.54
C GLU A 501 -7.93 9.98 -19.93
N HIS A 502 -8.51 9.44 -21.01
CA HIS A 502 -8.03 8.26 -21.70
C HIS A 502 -7.32 8.62 -23.00
N TRP A 503 -6.33 7.83 -23.41
CA TRP A 503 -5.67 7.99 -24.71
C TRP A 503 -6.61 7.69 -25.88
N ASN A 504 -6.16 7.98 -27.11
CA ASN A 504 -6.89 7.69 -28.34
C ASN A 504 -7.14 6.17 -28.55
N ASN A 505 -6.11 5.34 -28.41
CA ASN A 505 -6.15 3.88 -28.57
C ASN A 505 -4.87 3.23 -27.96
N PRO A 506 -4.89 1.92 -27.64
CA PRO A 506 -3.79 1.25 -26.94
C PRO A 506 -2.53 1.01 -27.78
N ASP A 507 -2.56 1.21 -29.09
CA ASP A 507 -1.41 1.01 -29.96
C ASP A 507 -0.59 2.31 -30.08
N ASP A 508 -1.27 3.44 -30.33
CA ASP A 508 -0.65 4.77 -30.44
C ASP A 508 -0.36 5.41 -29.07
N ARG A 509 -1.25 5.22 -28.09
CA ARG A 509 -1.16 5.75 -26.71
C ARG A 509 -1.00 7.28 -26.65
N LEU A 510 -1.72 8.00 -27.50
CA LEU A 510 -1.63 9.46 -27.57
C LEU A 510 -2.78 10.09 -26.77
N TYR A 511 -2.40 10.90 -25.79
CA TYR A 511 -3.30 11.76 -25.02
C TYR A 511 -3.47 13.14 -25.70
N SER A 512 -4.36 13.99 -25.16
CA SER A 512 -4.69 15.27 -25.79
C SER A 512 -3.48 16.20 -25.95
N ARG A 513 -2.51 16.22 -25.00
CA ARG A 513 -1.26 16.99 -25.18
C ARG A 513 -0.34 16.38 -26.21
N ASN A 514 -0.24 15.04 -26.28
CA ASN A 514 0.54 14.37 -27.33
C ASN A 514 0.04 14.73 -28.74
N LEU A 515 -1.28 14.95 -28.87
CA LEU A 515 -1.94 15.33 -30.13
C LEU A 515 -1.97 16.85 -30.39
N GLY A 516 -1.59 17.67 -29.40
CA GLY A 516 -1.73 19.14 -29.48
C GLY A 516 -3.19 19.62 -29.51
N THR A 517 -4.13 18.80 -29.04
CA THR A 517 -5.59 19.08 -29.09
C THR A 517 -6.16 19.57 -27.76
N GLY A 518 -5.40 19.50 -26.67
CA GLY A 518 -5.86 19.94 -25.36
C GLY A 518 -4.76 19.96 -24.30
N GLU A 519 -5.13 20.45 -23.12
CA GLU A 519 -4.24 20.66 -21.97
C GLU A 519 -4.26 19.46 -21.00
N GLY A 520 -4.51 18.25 -21.50
CA GLY A 520 -4.65 17.03 -20.70
C GLY A 520 -3.35 16.38 -20.25
N ILE A 521 -3.25 15.07 -20.46
CA ILE A 521 -2.08 14.24 -20.16
C ILE A 521 -1.10 14.30 -21.33
N GLU A 522 0.20 14.27 -21.01
CA GLU A 522 1.27 13.97 -21.96
C GLU A 522 1.95 12.66 -21.52
N LEU A 523 1.80 11.59 -22.30
CA LEU A 523 2.64 10.40 -22.11
C LEU A 523 3.98 10.64 -22.82
N TYR A 524 5.05 10.85 -22.05
CA TYR A 524 6.38 11.12 -22.58
C TYR A 524 7.24 9.85 -22.55
N ARG A 525 7.58 9.33 -23.72
CA ARG A 525 8.44 8.14 -23.83
C ARG A 525 9.91 8.53 -23.69
N VAL A 526 10.55 8.05 -22.64
CA VAL A 526 11.97 8.30 -22.37
C VAL A 526 12.84 7.60 -23.43
N PRO A 527 13.73 8.34 -24.11
CA PRO A 527 14.65 7.74 -25.07
C PRO A 527 15.80 7.03 -24.34
N LEU A 528 15.81 5.69 -24.38
CA LEU A 528 16.89 4.87 -23.84
C LEU A 528 17.79 4.32 -24.96
N LYS A 529 19.09 4.24 -24.69
CA LYS A 529 20.07 3.68 -25.63
C LYS A 529 20.17 2.16 -25.47
N ALA A 530 19.49 1.40 -26.33
CA ALA A 530 19.46 -0.06 -26.23
C ALA A 530 20.84 -0.75 -26.30
N ASN A 531 21.77 -0.20 -27.10
CA ASN A 531 23.09 -0.78 -27.38
C ASN A 531 24.24 -0.17 -26.57
N ARG A 532 23.96 0.51 -25.45
CA ARG A 532 25.01 0.98 -24.54
C ARG A 532 25.67 -0.19 -23.79
N ALA A 533 26.86 0.03 -23.23
CA ALA A 533 27.43 -0.86 -22.23
C ALA A 533 26.47 -1.05 -21.05
N ALA A 534 26.32 -2.29 -20.58
CA ALA A 534 25.49 -2.61 -19.44
C ALA A 534 26.08 -3.76 -18.62
N ILE A 535 25.92 -3.69 -17.30
CA ILE A 535 26.09 -4.83 -16.41
C ILE A 535 24.73 -5.51 -16.33
N GLU A 536 24.62 -6.66 -17.00
CA GLU A 536 23.36 -7.43 -17.05
C GLU A 536 23.12 -8.14 -15.72
N THR A 537 24.16 -8.71 -15.13
CA THR A 537 24.15 -9.25 -13.77
C THR A 537 25.51 -9.03 -13.10
N PHE A 538 25.49 -8.75 -11.80
CA PHE A 538 26.67 -8.78 -10.94
C PHE A 538 26.25 -9.07 -9.49
N TYR A 539 26.60 -10.24 -8.98
CA TYR A 539 26.17 -10.71 -7.65
C TYR A 539 27.16 -11.72 -7.06
N ALA A 540 27.03 -11.99 -5.76
CA ALA A 540 27.71 -13.09 -5.07
C ALA A 540 26.72 -14.21 -4.76
N ASP A 541 27.19 -15.46 -4.68
CA ASP A 541 26.38 -16.61 -4.23
C ASP A 541 25.80 -16.42 -2.81
N ARG A 542 26.45 -15.59 -1.99
CA ARG A 542 26.00 -15.17 -0.67
C ARG A 542 26.47 -13.76 -0.34
N SER A 543 25.65 -13.01 0.39
CA SER A 543 25.97 -11.64 0.86
C SER A 543 26.76 -11.61 2.17
N VAL A 544 26.84 -12.74 2.87
CA VAL A 544 27.52 -12.88 4.17
C VAL A 544 28.37 -14.15 4.18
N VAL A 545 29.57 -14.04 4.75
CA VAL A 545 30.46 -15.15 5.08
C VAL A 545 30.70 -15.15 6.58
N VAL A 546 30.63 -16.32 7.22
CA VAL A 546 30.96 -16.48 8.64
C VAL A 546 32.37 -17.07 8.78
N GLY A 547 33.29 -16.38 9.44
CA GLY A 547 34.66 -16.81 9.70
C GLY A 547 35.59 -16.68 8.48
N LYS A 548 36.38 -17.73 8.21
CA LYS A 548 37.20 -17.81 6.98
C LYS A 548 36.40 -18.56 5.93
N GLY A 549 35.92 -17.84 4.93
CA GLY A 549 35.20 -18.43 3.80
C GLY A 549 35.44 -17.68 2.51
N GLU A 550 34.99 -18.31 1.44
CA GLU A 550 35.06 -17.80 0.09
C GLU A 550 33.64 -17.54 -0.42
N VAL A 551 33.52 -16.58 -1.32
CA VAL A 551 32.30 -16.37 -2.12
C VAL A 551 32.63 -16.52 -3.58
N VAL A 552 31.63 -16.87 -4.38
CA VAL A 552 31.75 -16.85 -5.83
C VAL A 552 31.03 -15.60 -6.32
N LEU A 553 31.79 -14.70 -6.94
CA LEU A 553 31.26 -13.56 -7.68
C LEU A 553 30.86 -14.04 -9.08
N TYR A 554 29.73 -13.58 -9.58
CA TYR A 554 29.23 -13.85 -10.93
C TYR A 554 28.96 -12.53 -11.64
N TRP A 555 29.33 -12.43 -12.91
CA TRP A 555 28.98 -11.28 -13.73
C TRP A 555 28.70 -11.65 -15.18
N ASN A 556 27.86 -10.82 -15.79
CA ASN A 556 27.59 -10.82 -17.21
C ASN A 556 27.38 -9.38 -17.67
N THR A 557 27.99 -9.03 -18.79
CA THR A 557 27.96 -7.68 -19.35
C THR A 557 27.58 -7.73 -20.83
N SER A 558 27.12 -6.61 -21.37
CA SER A 558 26.87 -6.46 -22.81
C SER A 558 27.44 -5.16 -23.32
N ASN A 559 27.82 -5.15 -24.59
CA ASN A 559 28.29 -3.99 -25.36
C ASN A 559 29.48 -3.21 -24.74
N GLY A 560 30.18 -3.79 -23.76
CA GLY A 560 31.42 -3.23 -23.22
C GLY A 560 32.63 -3.66 -24.04
N GLN A 561 33.58 -2.76 -24.23
CA GLN A 561 34.89 -3.09 -24.79
C GLN A 561 35.87 -3.56 -23.72
N LYS A 562 35.74 -3.02 -22.50
CA LYS A 562 36.62 -3.31 -21.38
C LYS A 562 35.82 -3.51 -20.11
N VAL A 563 36.14 -4.57 -19.38
CA VAL A 563 35.48 -4.91 -18.11
C VAL A 563 36.52 -5.05 -17.02
N LEU A 564 36.34 -4.31 -15.93
CA LEU A 564 37.25 -4.30 -14.79
C LEU A 564 36.52 -4.76 -13.53
N LEU A 565 37.09 -5.73 -12.82
CA LEU A 565 36.67 -6.13 -11.48
C LEU A 565 37.72 -5.60 -10.49
N ASN A 566 37.33 -4.64 -9.64
CA ASN A 566 38.23 -3.93 -8.72
C ASN A 566 39.49 -3.38 -9.43
N GLY A 567 39.30 -2.81 -10.63
CA GLY A 567 40.37 -2.24 -11.45
C GLY A 567 41.21 -3.25 -12.24
N LYS A 568 40.96 -4.56 -12.11
CA LYS A 568 41.63 -5.61 -12.89
C LYS A 568 40.78 -6.06 -14.06
N GLU A 569 41.38 -6.14 -15.25
CA GLU A 569 40.66 -6.58 -16.44
C GLU A 569 40.23 -8.03 -16.34
N VAL A 570 38.96 -8.28 -16.72
CA VAL A 570 38.32 -9.59 -16.72
C VAL A 570 37.50 -9.76 -18.00
N ALA A 571 37.17 -11.01 -18.34
CA ALA A 571 36.26 -11.29 -19.45
C ALA A 571 34.86 -10.68 -19.18
N GLY A 572 34.11 -10.35 -20.24
CA GLY A 572 32.78 -9.73 -20.11
C GLY A 572 31.71 -10.60 -19.44
N LYS A 573 31.94 -11.92 -19.36
CA LYS A 573 31.13 -12.87 -18.59
C LYS A 573 32.07 -13.78 -17.84
N GLY A 574 31.80 -14.01 -16.56
CA GLY A 574 32.67 -14.86 -15.76
C GLY A 574 32.17 -15.07 -14.35
N ASN A 575 32.96 -15.83 -13.61
CA ASN A 575 32.86 -15.97 -12.17
C ASN A 575 34.25 -15.98 -11.54
N LEU A 576 34.33 -15.62 -10.26
CA LEU A 576 35.59 -15.59 -9.51
C LEU A 576 35.35 -15.99 -8.06
N ILE A 577 36.11 -16.99 -7.59
CA ILE A 577 36.16 -17.35 -6.17
C ILE A 577 37.06 -16.34 -5.45
N VAL A 578 36.54 -15.71 -4.41
CA VAL A 578 37.26 -14.72 -3.61
C VAL A 578 37.18 -15.07 -2.13
N ALA A 579 38.36 -15.14 -1.49
CA ALA A 579 38.45 -15.23 -0.04
C ALA A 579 38.11 -13.87 0.59
N VAL A 580 37.05 -13.84 1.40
CA VAL A 580 36.59 -12.62 2.08
C VAL A 580 37.10 -12.69 3.51
N LYS A 581 38.16 -11.94 3.86
CA LYS A 581 38.76 -11.95 5.22
C LYS A 581 38.16 -10.92 6.17
N ARG A 582 37.56 -9.86 5.62
CA ARG A 582 36.85 -8.76 6.28
C ARG A 582 35.71 -8.32 5.36
N THR A 583 34.74 -7.58 5.87
CA THR A 583 33.70 -6.98 4.99
C THR A 583 34.36 -6.25 3.83
N SER A 584 33.96 -6.62 2.60
CA SER A 584 34.65 -6.21 1.38
C SER A 584 33.64 -5.70 0.34
N SER A 585 34.03 -4.63 -0.34
CA SER A 585 33.30 -4.10 -1.49
C SER A 585 33.95 -4.58 -2.78
N PHE A 586 33.12 -4.94 -3.75
CA PHE A 586 33.50 -5.29 -5.10
C PHE A 586 32.83 -4.31 -6.07
N GLU A 587 33.58 -3.84 -7.03
CA GLU A 587 33.10 -2.96 -8.09
C GLU A 587 33.38 -3.62 -9.43
N LEU A 588 32.32 -3.77 -10.21
CA LEU A 588 32.42 -4.12 -11.62
C LEU A 588 32.21 -2.86 -12.44
N LEU A 589 33.12 -2.61 -13.36
CA LEU A 589 33.13 -1.46 -14.24
C LEU A 589 33.14 -1.95 -15.70
N VAL A 590 32.28 -1.38 -16.52
CA VAL A 590 32.19 -1.66 -17.96
C VAL A 590 32.36 -0.36 -18.72
N GLU A 591 33.34 -0.31 -19.61
CA GLU A 591 33.62 0.82 -20.48
C GLU A 591 33.18 0.47 -21.91
N ASP A 592 32.41 1.35 -22.55
CA ASP A 592 32.01 1.21 -23.95
C ASP A 592 33.06 1.78 -24.92
N ALA A 593 32.78 1.68 -26.22
CA ALA A 593 33.64 2.17 -27.30
C ALA A 593 33.88 3.70 -27.27
N ASP A 594 32.95 4.44 -26.67
CA ASP A 594 33.00 5.90 -26.56
C ASP A 594 33.69 6.33 -25.26
N GLY A 595 34.25 5.39 -24.48
CA GLY A 595 34.88 5.64 -23.18
C GLY A 595 33.88 5.92 -22.06
N LYS A 596 32.57 5.66 -22.25
CA LYS A 596 31.58 5.82 -21.19
C LYS A 596 31.61 4.63 -20.26
N VAL A 597 31.49 4.93 -18.98
CA VAL A 597 31.65 3.97 -17.91
C VAL A 597 30.32 3.73 -17.21
N VAL A 598 29.98 2.45 -17.06
CA VAL A 598 28.96 1.95 -16.14
C VAL A 598 29.66 1.24 -14.99
N LYS A 599 29.18 1.45 -13.76
CA LYS A 599 29.68 0.74 -12.58
C LYS A 599 28.55 0.16 -11.76
N GLN A 600 28.79 -1.00 -11.15
CA GLN A 600 27.92 -1.59 -10.15
C GLN A 600 28.76 -2.04 -8.95
N ARG A 601 28.30 -1.67 -7.76
CA ARG A 601 28.93 -2.04 -6.50
C ARG A 601 28.16 -3.18 -5.82
N LEU A 602 28.91 -4.08 -5.20
CA LEU A 602 28.42 -5.18 -4.39
C LEU A 602 29.21 -5.21 -3.07
N VAL A 603 28.55 -5.48 -1.94
CA VAL A 603 29.21 -5.63 -0.65
C VAL A 603 28.95 -7.03 -0.10
N VAL A 604 30.02 -7.69 0.32
CA VAL A 604 29.95 -8.99 1.03
C VAL A 604 30.48 -8.79 2.43
N ARG A 605 29.64 -9.08 3.43
CA ARG A 605 30.03 -8.98 4.84
C ARG A 605 30.81 -10.21 5.29
N ASN A 606 31.89 -9.99 6.03
CA ASN A 606 32.51 -11.04 6.82
C ASN A 606 32.06 -10.88 8.27
N MET A 607 31.56 -11.94 8.87
CA MET A 607 31.12 -11.94 10.26
C MET A 607 31.84 -13.04 11.03
N ASP A 608 32.16 -12.78 12.28
CA ASP A 608 32.61 -13.80 13.23
C ASP A 608 31.43 -14.34 14.02
N GLU A 609 31.37 -15.66 14.16
CA GLU A 609 30.39 -16.28 15.02
C GLU A 609 30.71 -15.99 16.48
N VAL A 610 29.71 -15.48 17.21
CA VAL A 610 29.84 -15.09 18.62
C VAL A 610 29.18 -16.14 19.50
N LYS A 611 27.98 -16.57 19.15
CA LYS A 611 27.19 -17.50 19.97
C LYS A 611 26.23 -18.30 19.10
N ASP A 612 26.31 -19.63 19.15
CA ASP A 612 25.27 -20.50 18.63
C ASP A 612 24.06 -20.53 19.59
N CYS A 613 22.85 -20.62 19.04
CA CYS A 613 21.59 -20.80 19.79
C CYS A 613 20.95 -22.13 19.37
N PRO A 614 21.43 -23.27 19.91
CA PRO A 614 20.94 -24.58 19.51
C PRO A 614 19.44 -24.69 19.75
N VAL A 615 18.71 -25.21 18.76
CA VAL A 615 17.25 -25.39 18.86
C VAL A 615 16.86 -26.27 20.05
N ARG A 616 17.69 -27.29 20.36
CA ARG A 616 17.49 -28.19 21.50
C ARG A 616 17.54 -27.49 22.87
N ASP A 617 18.19 -26.33 22.96
CA ASP A 617 18.32 -25.56 24.20
C ASP A 617 17.18 -24.54 24.35
N ALA A 618 16.31 -24.44 23.34
CA ALA A 618 15.22 -23.48 23.31
C ALA A 618 14.08 -23.92 24.24
N LYS A 619 13.59 -22.99 25.06
CA LYS A 619 12.27 -23.16 25.68
C LYS A 619 11.20 -22.82 24.64
N LEU A 620 10.35 -23.79 24.30
CA LEU A 620 9.32 -23.65 23.27
C LEU A 620 7.95 -23.33 23.88
N GLU A 621 7.20 -22.46 23.21
CA GLU A 621 5.82 -22.10 23.52
C GLU A 621 4.95 -22.16 22.26
N GLY A 622 3.65 -22.40 22.44
CA GLY A 622 2.69 -22.53 21.35
C GLY A 622 2.87 -23.83 20.57
N THR A 623 2.86 -23.74 19.23
CA THR A 623 2.92 -24.90 18.32
C THR A 623 4.34 -25.25 17.85
N PHE A 624 5.36 -24.60 18.41
CA PHE A 624 6.74 -24.95 18.08
C PHE A 624 7.08 -26.34 18.60
N LEU A 625 7.75 -27.11 17.75
CA LEU A 625 8.32 -28.40 18.06
C LEU A 625 9.71 -28.52 17.44
N ILE A 626 10.48 -29.48 17.94
CA ILE A 626 11.70 -29.93 17.32
C ILE A 626 11.34 -31.17 16.51
N ASN A 627 11.54 -31.14 15.20
CA ASN A 627 11.25 -32.29 14.34
C ASN A 627 12.36 -33.36 14.43
N ASP A 628 12.15 -34.50 13.78
CA ASP A 628 13.11 -35.62 13.77
C ASP A 628 14.49 -35.26 13.19
N GLN A 629 14.60 -34.13 12.49
CA GLN A 629 15.84 -33.60 11.93
C GLN A 629 16.52 -32.58 12.87
N GLY A 630 16.01 -32.37 14.08
CA GLY A 630 16.55 -31.41 15.05
C GLY A 630 16.25 -29.94 14.73
N GLN A 631 15.35 -29.68 13.77
CA GLN A 631 14.99 -28.33 13.33
C GLN A 631 13.81 -27.80 14.13
N LEU A 632 13.80 -26.48 14.35
CA LEU A 632 12.63 -25.80 14.91
C LEU A 632 11.56 -25.71 13.82
N ALA A 633 10.46 -26.42 14.02
CA ALA A 633 9.35 -26.49 13.09
C ALA A 633 8.03 -26.19 13.80
N LEU A 634 7.00 -25.91 13.03
CA LEU A 634 5.65 -25.72 13.54
C LEU A 634 4.86 -27.02 13.36
N SER A 635 4.06 -27.41 14.36
CA SER A 635 3.23 -28.63 14.32
C SER A 635 2.23 -28.65 13.17
N GLY A 636 1.92 -27.46 12.62
CA GLY A 636 0.96 -27.29 11.52
C GLY A 636 -0.47 -27.05 11.99
N GLU A 637 -0.72 -27.10 13.31
CA GLU A 637 -1.99 -26.67 13.88
C GLU A 637 -2.16 -25.15 13.75
N ARG A 638 -3.32 -24.71 13.26
CA ARG A 638 -3.66 -23.28 13.21
C ARG A 638 -4.00 -22.82 14.63
N SER A 639 -3.02 -22.30 15.34
CA SER A 639 -3.22 -21.65 16.64
C SER A 639 -3.18 -20.12 16.52
N LYS A 640 -3.93 -19.44 17.40
CA LYS A 640 -3.79 -17.99 17.64
C LYS A 640 -2.73 -17.69 18.70
N GLU A 641 -2.19 -18.73 19.34
CA GLU A 641 -1.13 -18.61 20.32
C GLU A 641 0.19 -18.19 19.66
N ARG A 642 1.00 -17.46 20.42
CA ARG A 642 2.33 -17.04 19.99
C ARG A 642 3.23 -18.28 19.93
N ASN A 643 3.90 -18.50 18.80
CA ASN A 643 4.91 -19.55 18.71
C ASN A 643 6.24 -18.90 19.03
N VAL A 644 6.78 -19.18 20.21
CA VAL A 644 7.99 -18.52 20.73
C VAL A 644 9.03 -19.56 21.08
N ALA A 645 10.25 -19.34 20.64
CA ALA A 645 11.43 -20.07 21.08
C ALA A 645 12.33 -19.11 21.85
N THR A 646 12.72 -19.48 23.07
CA THR A 646 13.47 -18.61 23.99
C THR A 646 14.82 -19.20 24.35
N TRP A 647 15.86 -18.37 24.30
CA TRP A 647 17.23 -18.69 24.73
C TRP A 647 17.74 -17.62 25.70
N ASN A 648 18.67 -18.03 26.58
CA ASN A 648 19.53 -17.07 27.28
C ASN A 648 20.86 -16.99 26.52
N ILE A 649 21.13 -15.84 25.94
CA ILE A 649 22.36 -15.57 25.19
C ILE A 649 23.29 -14.70 26.02
N GLN A 650 24.59 -14.97 25.94
CA GLN A 650 25.60 -14.16 26.60
C GLN A 650 26.56 -13.62 25.54
N VAL A 651 26.75 -12.29 25.52
CA VAL A 651 27.71 -11.64 24.62
C VAL A 651 28.81 -10.92 25.40
N PRO A 652 30.04 -10.88 24.86
CA PRO A 652 31.21 -10.43 25.62
C PRO A 652 31.30 -8.91 25.79
N LYS A 653 30.65 -8.14 24.91
CA LYS A 653 30.70 -6.67 24.87
C LYS A 653 29.37 -6.11 24.37
N LYS A 654 29.05 -4.87 24.79
CA LYS A 654 27.96 -4.09 24.19
C LYS A 654 28.26 -3.78 22.72
N GLY A 655 27.23 -3.77 21.88
CA GLY A 655 27.28 -3.18 20.54
C GLY A 655 26.34 -3.85 19.54
N LYS A 656 26.51 -3.48 18.26
CA LYS A 656 25.78 -4.06 17.12
C LYS A 656 26.25 -5.50 16.85
N TYR A 657 25.30 -6.40 16.83
CA TYR A 657 25.42 -7.79 16.39
C TYR A 657 24.38 -8.05 15.31
N TYR A 658 24.42 -9.25 14.72
CA TYR A 658 23.36 -9.73 13.84
C TYR A 658 22.83 -11.07 14.35
N LEU A 659 21.50 -11.20 14.35
CA LEU A 659 20.84 -12.49 14.50
C LEU A 659 20.83 -13.17 13.13
N GLY A 660 21.55 -14.27 13.01
CA GLY A 660 21.58 -15.16 11.85
C GLY A 660 20.55 -16.28 12.00
N ALA A 661 19.83 -16.59 10.92
CA ALA A 661 18.91 -17.72 10.86
C ALA A 661 19.03 -18.46 9.53
N THR A 662 19.21 -19.78 9.60
CA THR A 662 19.17 -20.68 8.45
C THR A 662 17.77 -21.25 8.32
N TYR A 663 17.07 -20.92 7.22
CA TYR A 663 15.65 -21.14 7.06
C TYR A 663 15.30 -21.90 5.78
N THR A 664 14.26 -22.72 5.85
CA THR A 664 13.57 -23.28 4.68
C THR A 664 12.07 -23.15 4.85
N GLY A 665 11.37 -22.73 3.80
CA GLY A 665 9.92 -22.58 3.85
C GLY A 665 9.28 -22.40 2.49
N THR A 666 8.00 -22.73 2.43
CA THR A 666 7.18 -22.66 1.21
C THR A 666 6.34 -21.40 1.12
N ASP A 667 6.31 -20.62 2.21
CA ASP A 667 5.60 -19.36 2.33
C ASP A 667 6.49 -18.30 2.99
N PRO A 668 6.37 -17.01 2.62
CA PRO A 668 7.00 -15.93 3.36
C PRO A 668 6.50 -15.94 4.81
N ALA A 669 7.42 -15.75 5.76
CA ALA A 669 7.09 -15.75 7.17
C ALA A 669 7.73 -14.57 7.89
N PRO A 670 6.93 -13.68 8.51
CA PRO A 670 7.47 -12.70 9.43
C PRO A 670 7.89 -13.37 10.72
N ALA A 671 9.01 -12.93 11.26
CA ALA A 671 9.44 -13.23 12.61
C ALA A 671 9.63 -11.95 13.42
N PHE A 672 9.46 -12.10 14.73
CA PHE A 672 9.60 -11.04 15.71
C PHE A 672 10.69 -11.45 16.67
N VAL A 673 11.53 -10.49 17.02
CA VAL A 673 12.62 -10.70 17.95
C VAL A 673 12.38 -9.83 19.17
N TYR A 674 12.46 -10.44 20.34
CA TYR A 674 12.40 -9.76 21.62
C TYR A 674 13.70 -9.98 22.38
N LEU A 675 14.20 -8.91 23.00
CA LEU A 675 15.34 -8.95 23.91
C LEU A 675 14.87 -8.47 25.28
N ASN A 676 15.05 -9.31 26.31
CA ASN A 676 14.64 -9.01 27.68
C ASN A 676 13.16 -8.62 27.81
N GLY A 677 12.29 -9.18 26.95
CA GLY A 677 10.86 -8.89 26.89
C GLY A 677 10.47 -7.70 26.01
N GLU A 678 11.42 -6.91 25.52
CA GLU A 678 11.17 -5.79 24.62
C GLU A 678 11.27 -6.21 23.16
N LYS A 679 10.29 -5.84 22.33
CA LYS A 679 10.31 -6.12 20.88
C LYS A 679 11.36 -5.25 20.21
N VAL A 680 12.44 -5.84 19.71
CA VAL A 680 13.55 -5.10 19.10
C VAL A 680 13.48 -5.07 17.58
N THR A 681 12.84 -6.06 16.94
CA THR A 681 12.57 -6.00 15.51
C THR A 681 11.38 -6.87 15.11
N GLU A 682 10.61 -6.37 14.14
CA GLU A 682 9.62 -7.14 13.37
C GLU A 682 9.96 -7.19 11.86
N ASN A 683 11.13 -6.64 11.51
CA ASN A 683 11.71 -6.67 10.16
C ASN A 683 12.34 -8.03 9.81
N PHE A 684 12.39 -8.98 10.74
CA PHE A 684 12.99 -10.30 10.57
C PHE A 684 12.08 -11.22 9.74
N GLY A 685 11.94 -10.99 8.43
CA GLY A 685 11.10 -11.82 7.56
C GLY A 685 11.91 -12.79 6.70
N PHE A 686 11.36 -13.98 6.46
CA PHE A 686 11.94 -14.98 5.56
C PHE A 686 11.24 -14.99 4.19
N LEU A 687 12.02 -15.19 3.13
CA LEU A 687 11.51 -15.44 1.79
C LEU A 687 11.29 -16.95 1.57
N VAL A 688 10.43 -17.29 0.63
CA VAL A 688 10.24 -18.65 0.14
C VAL A 688 11.56 -19.20 -0.37
N THR A 689 11.84 -20.46 -0.03
CA THR A 689 12.99 -21.19 -0.53
C THR A 689 12.61 -22.05 -1.73
N VAL A 690 13.31 -21.87 -2.84
CA VAL A 690 13.12 -22.68 -4.06
C VAL A 690 13.84 -24.01 -3.91
N GLY A 691 13.18 -25.11 -4.30
CA GLY A 691 13.77 -26.45 -4.25
C GLY A 691 14.09 -26.97 -2.84
N ASN A 692 13.46 -26.39 -1.81
CA ASN A 692 13.69 -26.73 -0.40
C ASN A 692 15.15 -26.53 0.07
N GLN A 693 15.90 -25.65 -0.61
CA GLN A 693 17.26 -25.31 -0.25
C GLN A 693 17.27 -24.28 0.89
N PRO A 694 18.01 -24.52 1.99
CA PRO A 694 18.13 -23.53 3.07
C PRO A 694 18.72 -22.21 2.58
N ARG A 695 18.23 -21.09 3.13
CA ARG A 695 18.79 -19.75 2.93
C ARG A 695 19.12 -19.13 4.28
N ASP A 696 20.24 -18.41 4.34
CA ASP A 696 20.65 -17.67 5.53
C ASP A 696 20.13 -16.24 5.49
N TYR A 697 19.65 -15.76 6.64
CA TYR A 697 19.17 -14.40 6.82
C TYR A 697 19.84 -13.77 8.03
N TYR A 698 20.14 -12.48 7.94
CA TYR A 698 20.88 -11.74 8.95
C TYR A 698 20.17 -10.43 9.23
N PHE A 699 19.96 -10.12 10.50
CA PHE A 699 19.29 -8.89 10.90
C PHE A 699 19.98 -8.25 12.10
N PRO A 700 20.19 -6.93 12.09
CA PRO A 700 20.92 -6.23 13.13
C PRO A 700 20.12 -6.22 14.43
N ILE A 701 20.82 -6.44 15.53
CA ILE A 701 20.32 -6.31 16.89
C ILE A 701 21.38 -5.61 17.75
N GLU A 702 20.93 -4.76 18.66
CA GLU A 702 21.81 -4.18 19.68
C GLU A 702 21.76 -5.05 20.93
N LEU A 703 22.93 -5.44 21.43
CA LEU A 703 23.04 -6.24 22.65
C LEU A 703 23.91 -5.53 23.67
N GLU A 704 23.50 -5.60 24.94
CA GLU A 704 24.31 -5.18 26.09
C GLU A 704 25.32 -6.27 26.47
N LYS A 705 26.39 -5.88 27.17
CA LYS A 705 27.35 -6.85 27.72
C LYS A 705 26.66 -7.72 28.78
N GLY A 706 26.85 -9.04 28.69
CA GLY A 706 26.32 -9.99 29.67
C GLY A 706 25.20 -10.83 29.08
N THR A 707 24.28 -11.27 29.94
CA THR A 707 23.18 -12.17 29.57
C THR A 707 21.97 -11.37 29.12
N SER A 708 21.35 -11.78 28.03
CA SER A 708 20.05 -11.31 27.58
C SER A 708 19.15 -12.50 27.26
N THR A 709 17.85 -12.35 27.51
CA THR A 709 16.86 -13.32 27.06
C THR A 709 16.45 -12.97 25.64
N LEU A 710 16.75 -13.86 24.69
CA LEU A 710 16.36 -13.76 23.29
C LEU A 710 15.09 -14.58 23.08
N GLN A 711 14.03 -13.93 22.62
CA GLN A 711 12.82 -14.62 22.18
C GLN A 711 12.64 -14.43 20.69
N PHE A 712 12.46 -15.54 19.98
CA PHE A 712 12.18 -15.59 18.56
C PHE A 712 10.74 -16.07 18.36
N GLU A 713 9.92 -15.24 17.74
CA GLU A 713 8.52 -15.54 17.46
C GLU A 713 8.27 -15.63 15.96
N ILE A 714 7.51 -16.64 15.51
CA ILE A 714 7.09 -16.76 14.11
C ILE A 714 5.59 -17.07 14.03
N GLN A 715 4.90 -16.51 13.03
CA GLN A 715 3.51 -16.88 12.79
C GLN A 715 3.41 -18.26 12.15
N GLY A 716 2.51 -19.09 12.68
CA GLY A 716 2.39 -20.51 12.33
C GLY A 716 1.97 -20.76 10.88
N ARG A 717 2.89 -21.26 10.04
CA ARG A 717 2.58 -21.91 8.75
C ARG A 717 3.31 -23.25 8.63
N ARG A 718 2.58 -24.29 8.24
CA ARG A 718 3.11 -25.64 8.05
C ARG A 718 4.20 -25.64 6.97
N GLY A 719 5.33 -26.32 7.22
CA GLY A 719 6.43 -26.46 6.26
C GLY A 719 7.60 -25.48 6.45
N ASN A 720 7.44 -24.47 7.30
CA ASN A 720 8.52 -23.55 7.67
C ASN A 720 9.41 -24.19 8.74
N ARG A 721 10.72 -24.10 8.53
CA ARG A 721 11.75 -24.76 9.35
C ARG A 721 12.93 -23.83 9.57
N ILE A 722 13.37 -23.74 10.81
CA ILE A 722 14.60 -23.07 11.18
C ILE A 722 15.60 -24.14 11.58
N HIS A 723 16.65 -24.24 10.77
CA HIS A 723 17.74 -25.20 10.96
C HIS A 723 18.71 -24.73 12.03
N ARG A 724 18.92 -23.42 12.09
CA ARG A 724 19.91 -22.80 12.97
C ARG A 724 19.54 -21.37 13.31
N LEU A 725 19.78 -20.97 14.56
CA LEU A 725 19.79 -19.59 15.03
C LEU A 725 21.13 -19.32 15.71
N PHE A 726 21.73 -18.17 15.42
CA PHE A 726 23.07 -17.85 15.90
C PHE A 726 23.30 -16.34 15.92
N ILE A 727 24.22 -15.89 16.77
CA ILE A 727 24.63 -14.49 16.90
C ILE A 727 25.99 -14.34 16.27
N VAL A 728 26.10 -13.38 15.36
CA VAL A 728 27.35 -13.03 14.68
C VAL A 728 27.67 -11.57 14.86
N LYS A 729 28.94 -11.22 14.67
CA LYS A 729 29.42 -9.84 14.69
C LYS A 729 30.24 -9.58 13.46
N GLU A 730 30.02 -8.43 12.83
CA GLU A 730 30.80 -8.03 11.66
C GLU A 730 32.29 -7.89 11.99
N ARG A 731 33.12 -8.47 11.12
CA ARG A 731 34.57 -8.35 11.16
C ARG A 731 34.98 -7.16 10.30
N ASN A 732 35.25 -6.04 10.98
CA ASN A 732 35.75 -4.81 10.37
C ASN A 732 37.23 -4.93 9.99
#